data_AF-A0A842IUN4-F1
#
_entry.id   AF-A0A842IUN4-F1
#
_cell.length_a   1.000
_cell.length_b   1.000
_cell.length_c   1.000
_cell.angle_alpha   90.00
_cell.angle_beta   90.00
_cell.angle_gamma   90.00
#
_symmetry.space_group_name_H-M   'P 1'
#
loop_
_entity.id
_entity.type
_entity.pdbx_description
1 polymer ?
#
loop_
_entity_poly.entity_id
_entity_poly.type
_entity_poly.pdbx_seq_one_letter_code
_entity_poly.pdbx_strand_id
1 'polypeptide(L)'
;MKPFVFPVITKVIINHFSLYSKQNLIEIDMDKSVFCLAGANGLGKSTFITILNYALTGIVRNPKRSFSTDNSIPAFYSRNKAFANKYFEGRIDEKSRDVADVEVHFRIGEYEYVIKRGFFDVEELRYFSRTKIGEVTNKIKDDELKLGDELCQSYMSSLTEDAGLSEFSQYAFLQHYVLTFDETHQLLFWDKEMMERVLYLFFGVDAKTAHLADGLRKKYKKLTSDSSNLQWDITQATRELEKLVSMASGSSKSDEIPKEVIEQYQLYTEQLNESITQLESYNHDIKQVQLEIADYSLNLNTLKREYEELFQKTLQSDSSTIESDPKIIEILKVLQYAINESGKIQEILNSLVSYIEENHAPKKMNNKKGLDEVFKGLEQLDQKIIELSEKLNNSNQRETRVLKEQTELEKHISTIKAELLKIEDENDNFLNSLYNERGDDITDLVSRFKVQIENLKEKKEQSLEHKRATKAELKKLEKNLKGFYQNAEERFIPLFNEYAESFIGLELNIWLQSYDKGMTLDLEVNDTRRKEAHQLSESQRYFLDIALRMALIEHASSKCSLMIDTPEGSLDIAYENKAGKMFADFSAKGYQLLMTANINSSELLKEIAKNCKNDGMILERMIYWTTLSQVQIELESKIEGAYNEIEEILNS
;
A
#
# COMPACT_ATOMS: atom_id res chain seq x y z
N MET A 1 -18.96 8.55 26.47
CA MET A 1 -17.65 8.22 27.09
C MET A 1 -16.75 7.73 25.98
N LYS A 2 -15.48 8.15 25.94
CA LYS A 2 -14.55 7.71 24.88
C LYS A 2 -14.09 6.27 25.17
N PRO A 3 -14.25 5.31 24.24
CA PRO A 3 -14.04 3.88 24.51
C PRO A 3 -12.57 3.48 24.69
N PHE A 4 -11.62 4.24 24.13
CA PHE A 4 -10.21 3.84 24.13
C PHE A 4 -9.30 4.83 24.84
N VAL A 5 -8.20 4.30 25.37
CA VAL A 5 -7.08 5.08 25.90
C VAL A 5 -5.82 4.55 25.22
N PHE A 6 -5.29 5.28 24.24
CA PHE A 6 -4.14 4.82 23.48
C PHE A 6 -2.81 5.31 24.08
N PRO A 7 -1.69 4.64 23.75
CA PRO A 7 -0.36 5.07 24.19
C PRO A 7 -0.06 6.52 23.84
N VAL A 8 0.48 7.24 24.83
CA VAL A 8 1.14 8.55 24.64
C VAL A 8 2.61 8.37 24.95
N ILE A 9 3.45 8.40 23.91
CA ILE A 9 4.89 8.20 24.01
C ILE A 9 5.53 9.44 24.63
N THR A 10 6.44 9.19 25.57
CA THR A 10 7.11 10.24 26.35
C THR A 10 8.61 10.23 26.16
N LYS A 11 9.20 9.06 25.87
CA LYS A 11 10.64 8.92 25.66
C LYS A 11 10.96 7.67 24.84
N VAL A 12 12.02 7.77 24.06
CA VAL A 12 12.56 6.66 23.25
C VAL A 12 14.07 6.61 23.41
N ILE A 13 14.60 5.41 23.59
CA ILE A 13 16.03 5.14 23.65
C ILE A 13 16.35 4.06 22.61
N ILE A 14 17.24 4.36 21.67
CA ILE A 14 17.68 3.42 20.63
C ILE A 14 19.16 3.13 20.87
N ASN A 15 19.48 1.84 20.98
CA ASN A 15 20.81 1.38 21.36
C ASN A 15 21.40 0.47 20.27
N HIS A 16 22.66 0.74 19.89
CA HIS A 16 23.47 -0.01 18.92
C HIS A 16 22.79 -0.28 17.56
N PHE A 17 22.01 0.67 17.05
CA PHE A 17 21.38 0.58 15.73
C PHE A 17 22.32 1.10 14.63
N SER A 18 23.00 0.20 13.90
CA SER A 18 24.13 0.57 13.01
C SER A 18 23.81 1.57 11.90
N LEU A 19 22.56 1.66 11.42
CA LEU A 19 22.16 2.70 10.46
C LEU A 19 22.35 4.12 11.03
N TYR A 20 22.20 4.29 12.34
CA TYR A 20 22.45 5.53 13.06
C TYR A 20 23.89 5.55 13.59
N SER A 21 24.83 5.51 12.65
CA SER A 21 26.24 5.22 12.88
C SER A 21 27.04 6.24 13.71
N LYS A 22 26.55 7.47 13.88
CA LYS A 22 27.26 8.51 14.65
C LYS A 22 27.07 8.37 16.16
N GLN A 23 26.02 7.69 16.61
CA GLN A 23 25.68 7.56 18.02
C GLN A 23 25.27 6.12 18.33
N ASN A 24 26.00 5.46 19.24
CA ASN A 24 25.62 4.13 19.70
C ASN A 24 24.38 4.15 20.61
N LEU A 25 24.06 5.30 21.19
CA LEU A 25 22.92 5.52 22.06
C LEU A 25 22.24 6.83 21.63
N ILE A 26 20.98 6.73 21.23
CA ILE A 26 20.13 7.88 20.91
C ILE A 26 19.03 7.92 21.96
N GLU A 27 18.93 9.05 22.66
CA GLU A 27 17.94 9.27 23.72
C GLU A 27 17.13 10.52 23.37
N ILE A 28 15.82 10.35 23.27
CA ILE A 28 14.91 11.38 22.77
C ILE A 28 13.73 11.50 23.72
N ASP A 29 13.55 12.70 24.25
CA ASP A 29 12.35 13.06 25.00
C ASP A 29 11.25 13.54 24.02
N MET A 30 10.04 13.08 24.25
CA MET A 30 8.84 13.35 23.46
C MET A 30 7.71 13.79 24.39
N ASP A 31 7.99 14.66 25.35
CA ASP A 31 7.03 15.10 26.37
C ASP A 31 6.10 16.22 25.87
N LYS A 32 6.48 16.90 24.78
CA LYS A 32 5.66 17.93 24.12
C LYS A 32 4.59 17.35 23.19
N SER A 33 3.67 18.20 22.78
CA SER A 33 2.53 17.83 21.94
C SER A 33 2.93 17.56 20.49
N VAL A 34 3.99 18.17 19.99
CA VAL A 34 4.59 17.84 18.69
C VAL A 34 6.06 17.46 18.86
N PHE A 35 6.44 16.30 18.35
CA PHE A 35 7.81 15.90 18.12
C PHE A 35 8.03 15.74 16.62
N CYS A 36 9.08 16.37 16.09
CA CYS A 36 9.46 16.26 14.69
C CYS A 36 10.91 15.85 14.54
N LEU A 37 11.15 14.68 13.94
CA LEU A 37 12.46 14.27 13.45
C LEU A 37 12.63 14.75 12.01
N ALA A 38 13.35 15.85 11.83
CA ALA A 38 13.59 16.41 10.51
C ALA A 38 14.95 15.96 9.95
N GLY A 39 15.06 15.84 8.63
CA GLY A 39 16.32 15.50 7.97
C GLY A 39 16.20 15.30 6.47
N ALA A 40 17.34 15.25 5.78
CA ALA A 40 17.38 14.98 4.34
C ALA A 40 16.83 13.59 3.97
N ASN A 41 16.50 13.39 2.70
CA ASN A 41 16.03 12.09 2.20
C ASN A 41 17.12 11.03 2.32
N GLY A 42 16.74 9.81 2.73
CA GLY A 42 17.65 8.68 2.87
C GLY A 42 18.37 8.56 4.21
N LEU A 43 18.15 9.46 5.19
CA LEU A 43 18.79 9.37 6.52
C LEU A 43 18.16 8.32 7.46
N GLY A 44 17.08 7.64 7.05
CA GLY A 44 16.38 6.63 7.87
C GLY A 44 15.21 7.19 8.70
N LYS A 45 14.60 8.28 8.25
CA LYS A 45 13.42 8.90 8.88
C LYS A 45 12.26 7.90 9.05
N SER A 46 11.82 7.29 7.96
CA SER A 46 10.76 6.28 7.95
C SER A 46 11.12 5.04 8.78
N THR A 47 12.42 4.73 8.86
CA THR A 47 12.95 3.67 9.75
C THR A 47 12.71 4.01 11.21
N PHE A 48 12.79 5.26 11.63
CA PHE A 48 12.49 5.68 13.00
C PHE A 48 11.03 5.37 13.40
N ILE A 49 10.06 5.75 12.55
CA ILE A 49 8.64 5.41 12.76
C ILE A 49 8.45 3.88 12.81
N THR A 50 9.16 3.14 11.95
CA THR A 50 9.13 1.67 11.96
C THR A 50 9.69 1.08 13.25
N ILE A 51 10.77 1.65 13.82
CA ILE A 51 11.35 1.24 15.10
C ILE A 51 10.34 1.44 16.23
N LEU A 52 9.63 2.57 16.28
CA LEU A 52 8.60 2.82 17.30
C LEU A 52 7.44 1.83 17.19
N ASN A 53 6.94 1.60 15.98
CA ASN A 53 5.90 0.61 15.74
C ASN A 53 6.35 -0.79 16.13
N TYR A 54 7.59 -1.16 15.82
CA TYR A 54 8.16 -2.44 16.22
C TYR A 54 8.31 -2.55 17.74
N ALA A 55 8.80 -1.53 18.42
CA ALA A 55 8.96 -1.54 19.87
C ALA A 55 7.62 -1.82 20.58
N LEU A 56 6.57 -1.10 20.16
CA LEU A 56 5.24 -1.19 20.74
C LEU A 56 4.51 -2.50 20.38
N THR A 57 4.66 -3.01 19.15
CA THR A 57 3.83 -4.11 18.64
C THR A 57 4.56 -5.44 18.47
N GLY A 58 5.90 -5.42 18.39
CA GLY A 58 6.74 -6.56 18.05
C GLY A 58 6.72 -6.95 16.57
N ILE A 59 6.05 -6.19 15.69
CA ILE A 59 5.96 -6.51 14.26
C ILE A 59 6.36 -5.33 13.37
N VAL A 60 6.85 -5.65 12.18
CA VAL A 60 7.04 -4.69 11.07
C VAL A 60 6.14 -5.12 9.93
N ARG A 61 5.42 -4.17 9.33
CA ARG A 61 4.52 -4.48 8.21
C ARG A 61 5.33 -4.85 6.97
N ASN A 62 4.97 -5.97 6.34
CA ASN A 62 5.57 -6.38 5.08
C ASN A 62 4.95 -5.61 3.91
N PRO A 63 5.70 -4.79 3.16
CA PRO A 63 5.15 -3.96 2.08
C PRO A 63 4.61 -4.78 0.91
N LYS A 64 5.01 -6.06 0.78
CA LYS A 64 4.51 -6.96 -0.27
C LYS A 64 3.18 -7.63 0.09
N ARG A 65 2.64 -7.40 1.30
CA ARG A 65 1.39 -8.02 1.76
C ARG A 65 0.35 -6.96 2.02
N SER A 66 -0.82 -7.13 1.40
CA SER A 66 -2.01 -6.37 1.76
C SER A 66 -2.80 -7.10 2.83
N PHE A 67 -3.56 -6.36 3.63
CA PHE A 67 -4.44 -6.94 4.64
C PHE A 67 -5.51 -7.87 4.03
N SER A 68 -5.92 -7.63 2.78
CA SER A 68 -6.81 -8.53 2.05
C SER A 68 -6.25 -9.95 1.87
N THR A 69 -4.93 -10.11 1.86
CA THR A 69 -4.27 -11.42 1.88
C THR A 69 -4.33 -12.06 3.27
N ASP A 70 -4.28 -11.25 4.33
CA ASP A 70 -4.30 -11.70 5.72
C ASP A 70 -5.71 -12.09 6.20
N ASN A 71 -6.76 -11.50 5.63
CA ASN A 71 -8.17 -11.84 5.80
C ASN A 71 -8.76 -11.63 7.22
N SER A 72 -7.94 -11.35 8.23
CA SER A 72 -8.36 -11.13 9.62
C SER A 72 -7.28 -10.42 10.43
N ILE A 73 -7.66 -9.72 11.49
CA ILE A 73 -6.75 -8.99 12.38
C ILE A 73 -5.71 -9.92 13.05
N PRO A 74 -6.07 -11.08 13.62
CA PRO A 74 -5.08 -11.99 14.21
C PRO A 74 -4.10 -12.58 13.18
N ALA A 75 -4.57 -12.80 11.94
CA ALA A 75 -3.70 -13.27 10.86
C ALA A 75 -2.71 -12.19 10.42
N PHE A 76 -3.14 -10.92 10.33
CA PHE A 76 -2.24 -9.79 10.08
C PHE A 76 -1.11 -9.76 11.10
N TYR A 77 -1.45 -9.84 12.39
CA TYR A 77 -0.46 -9.82 13.46
C TYR A 77 0.54 -10.99 13.35
N SER A 78 0.04 -12.22 13.34
CA SER A 78 0.88 -13.43 13.32
C SER A 78 1.77 -13.54 12.07
N ARG A 79 1.27 -13.15 10.89
CA ARG A 79 1.99 -13.30 9.61
C ARG A 79 3.07 -12.25 9.39
N ASN A 80 3.04 -11.12 10.10
CA ASN A 80 4.04 -10.06 10.00
C ASN A 80 5.17 -10.21 11.04
N LYS A 81 5.03 -11.06 12.06
CA LYS A 81 6.08 -11.34 13.07
C LYS A 81 7.44 -11.68 12.45
N ALA A 82 7.47 -12.62 11.50
CA ALA A 82 8.70 -13.08 10.87
C ALA A 82 9.38 -12.02 9.98
N PHE A 83 8.66 -10.96 9.57
CA PHE A 83 9.23 -9.94 8.70
C PHE A 83 10.13 -8.96 9.45
N ALA A 84 9.91 -8.73 10.75
CA ALA A 84 10.73 -7.82 11.55
C ALA A 84 12.22 -8.19 11.50
N ASN A 85 12.55 -9.48 11.67
CA ASN A 85 13.94 -9.97 11.56
C ASN A 85 14.57 -9.63 10.21
N LYS A 86 13.83 -9.83 9.12
CA LYS A 86 14.31 -9.52 7.75
C LYS A 86 14.43 -8.02 7.50
N TYR A 87 13.60 -7.20 8.15
CA TYR A 87 13.65 -5.76 8.00
C TYR A 87 14.91 -5.17 8.66
N PHE A 88 15.26 -5.64 9.86
CA PHE A 88 16.45 -5.17 10.58
C PHE A 88 17.75 -5.81 10.09
N GLU A 89 17.66 -6.97 9.44
CA GLU A 89 18.77 -7.57 8.70
C GLU A 89 19.30 -6.60 7.62
N GLY A 90 20.59 -6.27 7.68
CA GLY A 90 21.23 -5.27 6.82
C GLY A 90 21.11 -3.81 7.30
N ARG A 91 20.34 -3.52 8.36
CA ARG A 91 20.31 -2.20 9.04
C ARG A 91 21.10 -2.19 10.35
N ILE A 92 21.35 -3.37 10.92
CA ILE A 92 22.13 -3.59 12.14
C ILE A 92 23.31 -4.50 11.75
N ASP A 93 24.52 -4.13 12.14
CA ASP A 93 25.70 -4.95 11.91
C ASP A 93 25.63 -6.22 12.76
N GLU A 94 26.16 -7.33 12.24
CA GLU A 94 26.15 -8.62 12.94
C GLU A 94 26.81 -8.56 14.33
N LYS A 95 27.86 -7.74 14.49
CA LYS A 95 28.54 -7.51 15.79
C LYS A 95 27.64 -6.86 16.86
N SER A 96 26.62 -6.12 16.42
CA SER A 96 25.69 -5.39 17.29
C SER A 96 24.38 -6.14 17.49
N ARG A 97 24.17 -7.25 16.77
CA ARG A 97 22.91 -7.99 16.70
C ARG A 97 22.31 -8.32 18.07
N ASP A 98 23.14 -8.83 18.97
CA ASP A 98 22.70 -9.30 20.29
C ASP A 98 22.44 -8.13 21.28
N VAL A 99 23.14 -7.02 21.11
CA VAL A 99 23.07 -5.86 22.03
C VAL A 99 22.16 -4.73 21.53
N ALA A 100 21.75 -4.77 20.26
CA ALA A 100 20.89 -3.76 19.67
C ALA A 100 19.45 -3.88 20.19
N ASP A 101 18.95 -2.78 20.74
CA ASP A 101 17.64 -2.74 21.38
C ASP A 101 16.99 -1.35 21.28
N VAL A 102 15.70 -1.32 21.55
CA VAL A 102 14.90 -0.11 21.68
C VAL A 102 14.11 -0.17 22.98
N GLU A 103 14.16 0.93 23.73
CA GLU A 103 13.37 1.16 24.92
C GLU A 103 12.39 2.31 24.69
N VAL A 104 11.12 2.12 25.08
CA VAL A 104 10.06 3.12 24.90
C VAL A 104 9.33 3.32 26.21
N HIS A 105 9.18 4.59 26.59
CA HIS A 105 8.40 5.02 27.75
C HIS A 105 7.14 5.68 27.24
N PHE A 106 6.00 5.24 27.73
CA PHE A 106 4.70 5.78 27.31
C PHE A 106 3.67 5.68 28.43
N ARG A 107 2.56 6.38 28.27
CA ARG A 107 1.44 6.37 29.22
C ARG A 107 0.19 5.83 28.58
N ILE A 108 -0.56 5.05 29.36
CA ILE A 108 -1.93 4.65 29.03
C ILE A 108 -2.79 5.00 30.24
N GLY A 109 -3.60 6.05 30.10
CA GLY A 109 -4.48 6.53 31.16
C GLY A 109 -3.69 6.98 32.39
N GLU A 110 -3.83 6.24 33.49
CA GLU A 110 -3.17 6.49 34.77
C GLU A 110 -1.92 5.62 34.99
N TYR A 111 -1.46 4.89 33.98
CA TYR A 111 -0.31 4.01 34.05
C TYR A 111 0.86 4.50 33.18
N GLU A 112 2.06 4.41 33.74
CA GLU A 112 3.34 4.57 33.05
C GLU A 112 3.91 3.20 32.69
N TYR A 113 4.28 3.06 31.43
CA TYR A 113 4.85 1.87 30.83
C TYR A 113 6.28 2.13 30.41
N VAL A 114 7.15 1.15 30.67
CA VAL A 114 8.51 1.11 30.13
C VAL A 114 8.74 -0.28 29.55
N ILE A 115 9.03 -0.36 28.26
CA ILE A 115 9.35 -1.62 27.58
C ILE A 115 10.72 -1.52 26.92
N LYS A 116 11.49 -2.61 26.95
CA LYS A 116 12.74 -2.75 26.22
C LYS A 116 12.70 -4.01 25.37
N ARG A 117 12.97 -3.89 24.07
CA ARG A 117 12.91 -4.98 23.09
C ARG A 117 14.20 -5.00 22.26
N GLY A 118 14.84 -6.15 22.12
CA GLY A 118 15.92 -6.32 21.15
C GLY A 118 15.36 -6.40 19.72
N PHE A 119 16.09 -5.90 18.72
CA PHE A 119 15.59 -5.85 17.33
C PHE A 119 15.35 -7.21 16.68
N PHE A 120 15.87 -8.29 17.29
CA PHE A 120 15.70 -9.67 16.84
C PHE A 120 14.87 -10.51 17.84
N ASP A 121 14.33 -9.87 18.89
CA ASP A 121 13.55 -10.48 19.97
C ASP A 121 12.04 -10.26 19.69
N VAL A 122 11.54 -10.89 18.61
CA VAL A 122 10.18 -10.64 18.09
C VAL A 122 9.09 -10.98 19.11
N GLU A 123 9.26 -12.08 19.85
CA GLU A 123 8.25 -12.58 20.80
C GLU A 123 8.63 -12.35 22.26
N GLU A 124 9.75 -11.69 22.52
CA GLU A 124 10.32 -11.51 23.85
C GLU A 124 10.53 -10.03 24.19
N LEU A 125 10.49 -9.69 25.48
CA LEU A 125 10.91 -8.39 25.99
C LEU A 125 12.12 -8.59 26.91
N ARG A 126 13.10 -7.68 26.80
CA ARG A 126 14.26 -7.61 27.70
C ARG A 126 13.90 -6.95 29.02
N TYR A 127 12.90 -6.08 29.01
CA TYR A 127 12.38 -5.39 30.19
C TYR A 127 10.94 -4.97 29.97
N PHE A 128 10.13 -5.04 31.03
CA PHE A 128 8.77 -4.51 31.07
C PHE A 128 8.49 -4.00 32.48
N SER A 129 7.96 -2.78 32.58
CA SER A 129 7.42 -2.20 33.80
C SER A 129 6.10 -1.49 33.50
N ARG A 130 5.15 -1.63 34.42
CA ARG A 130 3.88 -0.92 34.45
C ARG A 130 3.65 -0.39 35.86
N THR A 131 3.54 0.92 36.02
CA THR A 131 3.39 1.57 37.32
C THR A 131 2.25 2.57 37.27
N LYS A 132 1.49 2.69 38.37
CA LYS A 132 0.41 3.68 38.47
C LYS A 132 1.00 5.05 38.82
N ILE A 133 0.59 6.10 38.11
CA ILE A 133 1.10 7.46 38.30
C ILE A 133 0.83 7.90 39.75
N GLY A 134 1.89 8.32 40.44
CA GLY A 134 1.83 8.79 41.83
C GLY A 134 2.05 7.70 42.88
N GLU A 135 2.09 6.42 42.49
CA GLU A 135 2.61 5.38 43.37
C GLU A 135 4.14 5.36 43.27
N VAL A 136 4.82 5.76 44.35
CA VAL A 136 6.25 5.48 44.52
C VAL A 136 6.37 3.99 44.81
N THR A 137 6.27 3.18 43.76
CA THR A 137 6.76 1.81 43.85
C THR A 137 8.27 1.93 43.93
N ASN A 138 8.82 1.67 45.13
CA ASN A 138 10.20 1.22 45.24
C ASN A 138 10.38 0.17 44.17
N LYS A 139 11.21 0.46 43.15
CA LYS A 139 11.52 -0.42 42.03
C LYS A 139 11.47 -1.85 42.55
N ILE A 140 10.45 -2.59 42.17
CA ILE A 140 10.52 -4.04 42.28
C ILE A 140 11.65 -4.36 41.30
N LYS A 141 12.87 -4.51 41.84
CA LYS A 141 13.81 -5.45 41.26
C LYS A 141 13.04 -6.76 41.32
N ASP A 142 12.35 -7.10 40.23
CA ASP A 142 11.82 -8.45 40.06
C ASP A 142 13.08 -9.31 39.96
N ASP A 143 13.55 -9.75 41.13
CA ASP A 143 14.52 -10.84 41.33
C ASP A 143 13.86 -12.20 40.98
N GLU A 144 12.62 -12.20 40.46
CA GLU A 144 12.07 -13.29 39.69
C GLU A 144 12.50 -13.10 38.22
N LEU A 145 13.49 -13.89 37.79
CA LEU A 145 13.89 -14.04 36.38
C LEU A 145 12.70 -14.56 35.55
N LYS A 146 11.72 -13.71 35.26
CA LYS A 146 10.71 -13.99 34.25
C LYS A 146 11.41 -14.12 32.90
N LEU A 147 11.09 -15.17 32.14
CA LEU A 147 11.60 -15.28 30.79
C LEU A 147 11.07 -14.12 29.93
N GLY A 148 11.78 -13.80 28.84
CA GLY A 148 11.42 -12.69 27.96
C GLY A 148 10.03 -12.82 27.32
N ASP A 149 9.56 -14.05 27.10
CA ASP A 149 8.22 -14.34 26.57
C ASP A 149 7.12 -14.07 27.61
N GLU A 150 7.33 -14.42 28.88
CA GLU A 150 6.43 -14.12 29.99
C GLU A 150 6.27 -12.61 30.20
N LEU A 151 7.38 -11.85 30.10
CA LEU A 151 7.35 -10.38 30.12
C LEU A 151 6.53 -9.83 28.96
N CYS A 152 6.72 -10.38 27.76
CA CYS A 152 5.99 -10.00 26.56
C CYS A 152 4.48 -10.26 26.69
N GLN A 153 4.08 -11.43 27.22
CA GLN A 153 2.67 -11.76 27.47
C GLN A 153 2.04 -10.85 28.54
N SER A 154 2.79 -10.54 29.61
CA SER A 154 2.35 -9.63 30.66
C SER A 154 2.11 -8.22 30.13
N TYR A 155 3.01 -7.74 29.27
CA TYR A 155 2.88 -6.47 28.55
C TYR A 155 1.63 -6.46 27.66
N MET A 156 1.47 -7.47 26.79
CA MET A 156 0.35 -7.55 25.86
C MET A 156 -1.00 -7.57 26.60
N SER A 157 -1.09 -8.33 27.69
CA SER A 157 -2.30 -8.43 28.50
C SER A 157 -2.63 -7.09 29.17
N SER A 158 -1.64 -6.47 29.82
CA SER A 158 -1.83 -5.20 30.53
C SER A 158 -2.20 -4.07 29.58
N LEU A 159 -1.52 -3.96 28.44
CA LEU A 159 -1.83 -2.94 27.44
C LEU A 159 -3.24 -3.12 26.86
N THR A 160 -3.63 -4.37 26.56
CA THR A 160 -4.95 -4.66 26.00
C THR A 160 -6.06 -4.24 26.96
N GLU A 161 -5.89 -4.54 28.25
CA GLU A 161 -6.82 -4.15 29.31
C GLU A 161 -6.89 -2.62 29.47
N ASP A 162 -5.73 -1.97 29.65
CA ASP A 162 -5.68 -0.52 29.88
C ASP A 162 -6.14 0.31 28.68
N ALA A 163 -5.96 -0.21 27.47
CA ALA A 163 -6.40 0.46 26.24
C ALA A 163 -7.89 0.26 25.94
N GLY A 164 -8.57 -0.65 26.65
CA GLY A 164 -9.99 -0.97 26.40
C GLY A 164 -10.23 -1.84 25.17
N LEU A 165 -9.27 -2.71 24.82
CA LEU A 165 -9.35 -3.61 23.66
C LEU A 165 -9.65 -5.05 24.09
N SER A 166 -10.09 -5.89 23.16
CA SER A 166 -10.33 -7.32 23.44
C SER A 166 -9.10 -8.19 23.25
N GLU A 167 -8.24 -7.81 22.30
CA GLU A 167 -7.02 -8.54 21.97
C GLU A 167 -5.89 -7.58 21.60
N PHE A 168 -4.66 -7.95 21.93
CA PHE A 168 -3.47 -7.21 21.51
C PHE A 168 -3.33 -7.09 19.99
N SER A 169 -3.84 -8.08 19.24
CA SER A 169 -3.88 -8.05 17.78
C SER A 169 -4.66 -6.84 17.24
N GLN A 170 -5.71 -6.40 17.95
CA GLN A 170 -6.47 -5.19 17.63
C GLN A 170 -5.62 -3.95 17.86
N TYR A 171 -4.86 -3.88 18.96
CA TYR A 171 -3.92 -2.79 19.19
C TYR A 171 -2.89 -2.71 18.06
N ALA A 172 -2.25 -3.82 17.71
CA ALA A 172 -1.27 -3.86 16.62
C ALA A 172 -1.90 -3.41 15.28
N PHE A 173 -3.12 -3.85 14.97
CA PHE A 173 -3.85 -3.38 13.79
C PHE A 173 -4.08 -1.86 13.82
N LEU A 174 -4.56 -1.32 14.95
CA LEU A 174 -4.80 0.12 15.10
C LEU A 174 -3.51 0.93 15.06
N GLN A 175 -2.45 0.46 15.71
CA GLN A 175 -1.14 1.11 15.73
C GLN A 175 -0.59 1.28 14.31
N HIS A 176 -0.68 0.24 13.48
CA HIS A 176 -0.14 0.26 12.11
C HIS A 176 -1.08 0.93 11.08
N TYR A 177 -2.41 0.85 11.24
CA TYR A 177 -3.36 1.31 10.21
C TYR A 177 -4.22 2.52 10.59
N VAL A 178 -4.19 2.98 11.84
CA VAL A 178 -4.94 4.17 12.29
C VAL A 178 -4.00 5.17 12.94
N LEU A 179 -3.19 4.74 13.91
CA LEU A 179 -2.28 5.58 14.70
C LEU A 179 -0.93 5.84 14.02
N THR A 180 -0.72 5.26 12.83
CA THR A 180 0.45 5.52 11.99
C THR A 180 0.03 5.78 10.55
N PHE A 181 0.51 6.88 9.98
CA PHE A 181 0.58 7.08 8.54
C PHE A 181 2.06 6.96 8.12
N ASP A 182 2.43 5.86 7.46
CA ASP A 182 3.83 5.53 7.13
C ASP A 182 4.16 5.70 5.64
N GLU A 183 5.43 5.45 5.28
CA GLU A 183 5.98 5.58 3.92
C GLU A 183 5.25 4.78 2.82
N THR A 184 4.40 3.81 3.18
CA THR A 184 3.64 3.06 2.16
C THR A 184 2.39 3.79 1.68
N HIS A 185 2.00 4.86 2.38
CA HIS A 185 0.83 5.67 2.09
C HIS A 185 -0.46 4.84 1.94
N GLN A 186 -0.62 3.78 2.75
CA GLN A 186 -1.83 2.98 2.71
C GLN A 186 -3.04 3.80 3.19
N LEU A 187 -4.00 4.02 2.29
CA LEU A 187 -5.16 4.87 2.54
C LEU A 187 -6.34 4.07 3.10
N LEU A 188 -6.76 4.44 4.31
CA LEU A 188 -7.84 3.79 5.02
C LEU A 188 -9.21 4.02 4.35
N PHE A 189 -9.49 5.24 3.85
CA PHE A 189 -10.76 5.58 3.19
C PHE A 189 -11.13 4.65 2.04
N TRP A 190 -10.13 4.23 1.26
CA TRP A 190 -10.33 3.46 0.03
C TRP A 190 -10.04 1.97 0.22
N ASP A 191 -9.59 1.55 1.40
CA ASP A 191 -9.49 0.13 1.78
C ASP A 191 -10.77 -0.30 2.51
N LYS A 192 -11.77 -0.74 1.74
CA LYS A 192 -13.09 -1.17 2.26
C LYS A 192 -12.96 -2.26 3.32
N GLU A 193 -12.00 -3.18 3.17
CA GLU A 193 -11.82 -4.25 4.13
C GLU A 193 -11.28 -3.72 5.45
N MET A 194 -10.29 -2.83 5.44
CA MET A 194 -9.78 -2.20 6.66
C MET A 194 -10.79 -1.24 7.30
N MET A 195 -11.38 -0.35 6.50
CA MET A 195 -12.32 0.66 6.96
C MET A 195 -13.47 0.00 7.71
N GLU A 196 -13.97 -1.13 7.22
CA GLU A 196 -15.00 -1.87 7.92
C GLU A 196 -14.56 -2.33 9.32
N ARG A 197 -13.34 -2.85 9.51
CA ARG A 197 -12.84 -3.24 10.84
C ARG A 197 -12.70 -2.03 11.75
N VAL A 198 -12.21 -0.92 11.22
CA VAL A 198 -12.13 0.35 11.95
C VAL A 198 -13.53 0.83 12.35
N LEU A 199 -14.53 0.71 11.47
CA LEU A 199 -15.91 1.09 11.80
C LEU A 199 -16.46 0.28 12.98
N TYR A 200 -16.24 -1.04 12.98
CA TYR A 200 -16.63 -1.90 14.09
C TYR A 200 -15.91 -1.54 15.39
N LEU A 201 -14.62 -1.17 15.34
CA LEU A 201 -13.86 -0.78 16.54
C LEU A 201 -14.27 0.60 17.08
N PHE A 202 -14.51 1.59 16.22
CA PHE A 202 -14.69 2.99 16.64
C PHE A 202 -16.15 3.38 16.89
N PHE A 203 -17.12 2.76 16.20
CA PHE A 203 -18.52 3.18 16.24
C PHE A 203 -19.41 2.20 17.01
N GLY A 204 -19.02 1.95 18.26
CA GLY A 204 -19.96 1.45 19.27
C GLY A 204 -20.27 -0.04 19.21
N VAL A 205 -19.41 -0.84 18.59
CA VAL A 205 -19.47 -2.29 18.73
C VAL A 205 -18.39 -2.64 19.76
N ASP A 206 -18.77 -3.25 20.89
CA ASP A 206 -17.81 -3.76 21.89
C ASP A 206 -16.66 -4.45 21.16
N ALA A 207 -15.41 -4.25 21.58
CA ALA A 207 -14.23 -4.85 20.96
C ALA A 207 -14.41 -6.37 20.74
N LYS A 208 -15.21 -7.04 21.58
CA LYS A 208 -15.63 -8.45 21.40
C LYS A 208 -16.50 -8.69 20.18
N THR A 209 -17.44 -7.79 19.91
CA THR A 209 -18.32 -7.90 18.75
C THR A 209 -17.57 -7.52 17.46
N ALA A 210 -16.59 -6.61 17.52
CA ALA A 210 -15.65 -6.40 16.41
C ALA A 210 -14.86 -7.69 16.09
N HIS A 211 -14.34 -8.37 17.12
CA HIS A 211 -13.69 -9.68 16.98
C HIS A 211 -14.65 -10.74 16.39
N LEU A 212 -15.88 -10.82 16.89
CA LEU A 212 -16.92 -11.72 16.36
C LEU A 212 -17.20 -11.45 14.86
N ALA A 213 -17.33 -10.18 14.47
CA ALA A 213 -17.57 -9.79 13.08
C ALA A 213 -16.43 -10.24 12.16
N ASP A 214 -15.17 -10.01 12.56
CA ASP A 214 -14.00 -10.43 11.78
C ASP A 214 -13.92 -11.97 11.67
N GLY A 215 -14.20 -12.70 12.75
CA GLY A 215 -14.28 -14.16 12.76
C GLY A 215 -15.38 -14.71 11.84
N LEU A 216 -16.59 -14.13 11.88
CA LEU A 216 -17.69 -14.51 11.01
C LEU A 216 -17.39 -14.22 9.53
N ARG A 217 -16.68 -13.13 9.21
CA ARG A 217 -16.24 -12.84 7.83
C ARG A 217 -15.24 -13.87 7.33
N LYS A 218 -14.22 -14.19 8.14
CA LYS A 218 -13.23 -15.23 7.80
C LYS A 218 -13.95 -16.56 7.52
N LYS A 219 -14.92 -16.93 8.36
CA LYS A 219 -15.77 -18.11 8.18
C LYS A 219 -16.58 -18.05 6.88
N TYR A 220 -17.23 -16.92 6.59
CA TYR A 220 -18.02 -16.72 5.37
C TYR A 220 -17.17 -16.81 4.09
N LYS A 221 -15.96 -16.23 4.09
CA LYS A 221 -15.02 -16.30 2.96
C LYS A 221 -14.57 -17.74 2.73
N LYS A 222 -14.23 -18.47 3.79
CA LYS A 222 -13.87 -19.89 3.74
C LYS A 222 -15.02 -20.73 3.15
N LEU A 223 -16.24 -20.63 3.70
CA LEU A 223 -17.41 -21.36 3.22
C LEU A 223 -17.75 -21.05 1.75
N THR A 224 -17.47 -19.83 1.30
CA THR A 224 -17.63 -19.45 -0.11
C THR A 224 -16.64 -20.18 -1.01
N SER A 225 -15.37 -20.28 -0.59
CA SER A 225 -14.36 -21.06 -1.30
C SER A 225 -14.71 -22.55 -1.32
N ASP A 226 -15.07 -23.11 -0.17
CA ASP A 226 -15.42 -24.53 -0.03
C ASP A 226 -16.62 -24.90 -0.92
N SER A 227 -17.64 -24.04 -1.00
CA SER A 227 -18.80 -24.25 -1.86
C SER A 227 -18.44 -24.30 -3.35
N SER A 228 -17.49 -23.47 -3.80
CA SER A 228 -17.02 -23.48 -5.19
C SER A 228 -16.21 -24.73 -5.51
N ASN A 229 -15.34 -25.16 -4.59
CA ASN A 229 -14.54 -26.38 -4.75
C ASN A 229 -15.44 -27.62 -4.82
N LEU A 230 -16.40 -27.76 -3.91
CA LEU A 230 -17.37 -28.87 -3.93
C LEU A 230 -18.21 -28.87 -5.22
N GLN A 231 -18.55 -27.70 -5.77
CA GLN A 231 -19.23 -27.63 -7.07
C GLN A 231 -18.36 -28.16 -8.21
N TRP A 232 -17.06 -27.86 -8.19
CA TRP A 232 -16.11 -28.39 -9.15
C TRP A 232 -16.01 -29.93 -9.03
N ASP A 233 -15.87 -30.45 -7.81
CA ASP A 233 -15.83 -31.91 -7.54
C ASP A 233 -17.10 -32.62 -8.04
N ILE A 234 -18.29 -32.06 -7.77
CA ILE A 234 -19.56 -32.58 -8.27
C ILE A 234 -19.58 -32.60 -9.80
N THR A 235 -19.07 -31.54 -10.44
CA THR A 235 -19.06 -31.44 -11.90
C THR A 235 -18.17 -32.52 -12.52
N GLN A 236 -17.01 -32.79 -11.93
CA GLN A 236 -16.12 -33.87 -12.38
C GLN A 236 -16.76 -35.24 -12.19
N ALA A 237 -17.26 -35.54 -10.98
CA ALA A 237 -17.90 -36.81 -10.68
C ALA A 237 -19.17 -37.06 -11.55
N THR A 238 -19.93 -36.00 -11.88
CA THR A 238 -21.12 -36.11 -12.75
C THR A 238 -20.73 -36.45 -14.18
N ARG A 239 -19.64 -35.85 -14.71
CA ARG A 239 -19.11 -36.21 -16.03
C ARG A 239 -18.63 -37.66 -16.09
N GLU A 240 -17.99 -38.13 -15.02
CA GLU A 240 -17.59 -39.54 -14.89
C GLU A 240 -18.81 -40.47 -14.84
N LEU A 241 -19.87 -40.10 -14.11
CA LEU A 241 -21.12 -40.87 -14.08
C LEU A 241 -21.83 -40.91 -15.44
N GLU A 242 -21.89 -39.79 -16.17
CA GLU A 242 -22.49 -39.73 -17.51
C GLU A 242 -21.78 -40.68 -18.48
N LYS A 243 -20.44 -40.74 -18.40
CA LYS A 243 -19.61 -41.71 -19.13
C LYS A 243 -19.95 -43.17 -18.76
N LEU A 244 -20.11 -43.48 -17.47
CA LEU A 244 -20.47 -44.84 -17.01
C LEU A 244 -21.88 -45.27 -17.44
N VAL A 245 -22.84 -44.34 -17.48
CA VAL A 245 -24.23 -44.62 -17.88
C VAL A 245 -24.35 -44.83 -19.39
N SER A 246 -23.59 -44.09 -20.21
CA SER A 246 -23.54 -44.33 -21.66
C SER A 246 -22.96 -45.72 -21.99
N MET A 247 -22.02 -46.23 -21.17
CA MET A 247 -21.43 -47.56 -21.32
C MET A 247 -22.41 -48.71 -20.99
N ALA A 248 -23.33 -48.52 -20.04
CA ALA A 248 -24.32 -49.55 -19.67
C ALA A 248 -25.40 -49.81 -20.76
N SER A 249 -25.39 -49.06 -21.86
CA SER A 249 -26.45 -49.02 -22.87
C SER A 249 -26.14 -49.80 -24.17
N GLY A 250 -24.97 -50.42 -24.31
CA GLY A 250 -24.53 -51.12 -25.54
C GLY A 250 -23.88 -52.48 -25.27
N SER A 251 -24.19 -53.49 -26.11
CA SER A 251 -23.70 -54.87 -26.00
C SER A 251 -22.70 -55.24 -27.11
N SER A 252 -21.54 -55.88 -26.80
CA SER A 252 -20.91 -57.03 -27.51
C SER A 252 -19.43 -57.30 -27.17
N LYS A 253 -19.12 -58.59 -26.91
CA LYS A 253 -17.92 -59.46 -27.06
C LYS A 253 -16.46 -58.97 -26.86
N SER A 254 -15.71 -59.87 -26.20
CA SER A 254 -14.37 -59.80 -25.63
C SER A 254 -13.22 -60.24 -26.56
N ASP A 255 -12.13 -59.48 -26.54
CA ASP A 255 -10.75 -59.94 -26.73
C ASP A 255 -9.88 -59.33 -25.59
N GLU A 256 -8.89 -60.08 -25.07
CA GLU A 256 -7.98 -59.61 -24.01
C GLU A 256 -7.00 -58.55 -24.52
N ILE A 257 -6.68 -57.56 -23.68
CA ILE A 257 -5.85 -56.41 -24.06
C ILE A 257 -4.45 -56.51 -23.45
N PRO A 258 -3.39 -56.23 -24.23
CA PRO A 258 -2.01 -56.21 -23.74
C PRO A 258 -1.77 -55.14 -22.66
N LYS A 259 -0.97 -55.48 -21.63
CA LYS A 259 -0.58 -54.57 -20.53
C LYS A 259 0.00 -53.22 -20.99
N GLU A 260 0.60 -53.19 -22.17
CA GLU A 260 1.21 -51.98 -22.71
C GLU A 260 0.19 -50.84 -22.94
N VAL A 261 -1.08 -51.17 -23.22
CA VAL A 261 -2.14 -50.17 -23.47
C VAL A 261 -2.58 -49.46 -22.18
N ILE A 262 -2.63 -50.19 -21.06
CA ILE A 262 -3.00 -49.65 -19.75
C ILE A 262 -1.92 -48.68 -19.25
N GLU A 263 -0.65 -49.07 -19.40
CA GLU A 263 0.49 -48.21 -19.02
C GLU A 263 0.53 -46.94 -19.88
N GLN A 264 0.22 -47.03 -21.18
CA GLN A 264 0.09 -45.86 -22.04
C GLN A 264 -1.04 -44.93 -21.61
N TYR A 265 -2.22 -45.46 -21.27
CA TYR A 265 -3.36 -44.64 -20.83
C TYR A 265 -3.06 -43.87 -19.52
N GLN A 266 -2.44 -44.55 -18.54
CA GLN A 266 -2.03 -43.92 -17.28
C GLN A 266 -1.00 -42.81 -17.52
N LEU A 267 -0.01 -43.07 -18.37
CA LEU A 267 1.01 -42.10 -18.74
C LEU A 267 0.41 -40.85 -19.41
N TYR A 268 -0.50 -41.01 -20.37
CA TYR A 268 -1.14 -39.88 -21.03
C TYR A 268 -2.07 -39.09 -20.09
N THR A 269 -2.69 -39.75 -19.11
CA THR A 269 -3.52 -39.09 -18.09
C THR A 269 -2.69 -38.25 -17.12
N GLU A 270 -1.54 -38.76 -16.71
CA GLU A 270 -0.58 -38.02 -15.87
C GLU A 270 -0.03 -36.81 -16.62
N GLN A 271 0.40 -36.99 -17.87
CA GLN A 271 0.84 -35.90 -18.76
C GLN A 271 -0.24 -34.84 -18.98
N LEU A 272 -1.51 -35.24 -19.06
CA LEU A 272 -2.63 -34.32 -19.21
C LEU A 272 -2.81 -33.44 -17.96
N ASN A 273 -2.75 -34.04 -16.76
CA ASN A 273 -2.90 -33.31 -15.51
C ASN A 273 -1.74 -32.34 -15.26
N GLU A 274 -0.51 -32.75 -15.58
CA GLU A 274 0.65 -31.87 -15.54
C GLU A 274 0.51 -30.70 -16.53
N SER A 275 0.08 -30.98 -17.75
CA SER A 275 -0.14 -29.95 -18.78
C SER A 275 -1.25 -28.96 -18.40
N ILE A 276 -2.33 -29.41 -17.76
CA ILE A 276 -3.39 -28.52 -17.26
C ILE A 276 -2.88 -27.61 -16.14
N THR A 277 -2.07 -28.14 -15.23
CA THR A 277 -1.47 -27.34 -14.15
C THR A 277 -0.52 -26.27 -14.72
N GLN A 278 0.28 -26.61 -15.73
CA GLN A 278 1.14 -25.66 -16.45
C GLN A 278 0.32 -24.60 -17.22
N LEU A 279 -0.83 -24.97 -17.76
CA LEU A 279 -1.74 -24.03 -18.42
C LEU A 279 -2.27 -22.96 -17.45
N GLU A 280 -2.60 -23.35 -16.21
CA GLU A 280 -3.03 -22.41 -15.18
C GLU A 280 -1.92 -21.43 -14.78
N SER A 281 -0.66 -21.89 -14.70
CA SER A 281 0.48 -20.99 -14.43
C SER A 281 0.71 -20.00 -15.58
N TYR A 282 0.62 -20.46 -16.83
CA TYR A 282 0.76 -19.57 -17.99
C TYR A 282 -0.35 -18.50 -18.07
N ASN A 283 -1.59 -18.85 -17.72
CA ASN A 283 -2.69 -17.88 -17.63
C ASN A 283 -2.43 -16.81 -16.55
N HIS A 284 -1.83 -17.19 -15.43
CA HIS A 284 -1.43 -16.24 -14.39
C HIS A 284 -0.32 -15.30 -14.87
N ASP A 285 0.71 -15.86 -15.52
CA ASP A 285 1.84 -15.11 -16.07
C ASP A 285 1.41 -14.10 -17.13
N ILE A 286 0.49 -14.48 -18.03
CA ILE A 286 -0.05 -13.57 -19.06
C ILE A 286 -0.76 -12.39 -18.40
N LYS A 287 -1.62 -12.67 -17.41
CA LYS A 287 -2.35 -11.61 -16.71
C LYS A 287 -1.39 -10.65 -15.99
N GLN A 288 -0.30 -11.16 -15.43
CA GLN A 288 0.73 -10.31 -14.83
C GLN A 288 1.47 -9.47 -15.87
N VAL A 289 1.91 -10.07 -16.98
CA VAL A 289 2.64 -9.37 -18.04
C VAL A 289 1.76 -8.30 -18.71
N GLN A 290 0.46 -8.55 -18.87
CA GLN A 290 -0.48 -7.55 -19.40
C GLN A 290 -0.64 -6.33 -18.48
N LEU A 291 -0.62 -6.54 -17.16
CA LEU A 291 -0.61 -5.44 -16.20
C LEU A 291 0.70 -4.63 -16.30
N GLU A 292 1.85 -5.30 -16.46
CA GLU A 292 3.15 -4.64 -16.67
C GLU A 292 3.18 -3.83 -17.97
N ILE A 293 2.65 -4.37 -19.07
CA ILE A 293 2.54 -3.68 -20.37
C ILE A 293 1.64 -2.44 -20.25
N ALA A 294 0.50 -2.55 -19.58
CA ALA A 294 -0.41 -1.44 -19.37
C ALA A 294 0.26 -0.30 -18.57
N ASP A 295 0.97 -0.65 -17.49
CA ASP A 295 1.70 0.32 -16.66
C ASP A 295 2.84 1.01 -17.44
N TYR A 296 3.69 0.24 -18.14
CA TYR A 296 4.77 0.81 -18.94
C TYR A 296 4.25 1.69 -20.09
N SER A 297 3.14 1.31 -20.73
CA SER A 297 2.53 2.10 -21.80
C SER A 297 1.99 3.44 -21.29
N LEU A 298 1.35 3.46 -20.11
CA LEU A 298 0.88 4.68 -19.48
C LEU A 298 2.04 5.61 -19.11
N ASN A 299 3.09 5.06 -18.49
CA ASN A 299 4.27 5.83 -18.10
C ASN A 299 5.03 6.40 -19.31
N LEU A 300 5.15 5.62 -20.40
CA LEU A 300 5.80 6.05 -21.64
C LEU A 300 5.03 7.19 -22.32
N ASN A 301 3.70 7.13 -22.35
CA ASN A 301 2.88 8.22 -22.89
C ASN A 301 3.01 9.51 -22.05
N THR A 302 3.10 9.38 -20.73
CA THR A 302 3.33 10.52 -19.83
C THR A 302 4.68 11.19 -20.13
N LEU A 303 5.76 10.41 -20.22
CA LEU A 303 7.10 10.94 -20.52
C LEU A 303 7.19 11.56 -21.92
N LYS A 304 6.52 10.98 -22.93
CA LYS A 304 6.46 11.57 -24.28
C LYS A 304 5.77 12.93 -24.28
N ARG A 305 4.69 13.07 -23.52
CA ARG A 305 4.00 14.36 -23.38
C ARG A 305 4.89 15.39 -22.69
N GLU A 306 5.58 15.01 -21.61
CA GLU A 306 6.55 15.88 -20.93
C GLU A 306 7.70 16.31 -21.83
N TYR A 307 8.20 15.39 -22.66
CA TYR A 307 9.21 15.67 -23.67
C TYR A 307 8.70 16.67 -24.72
N GLU A 308 7.49 16.46 -25.26
CA GLU A 308 6.87 17.39 -26.22
C GLU A 308 6.66 18.79 -25.62
N GLU A 309 6.20 18.87 -24.37
CA GLU A 309 6.00 20.13 -23.66
C GLU A 309 7.32 20.89 -23.46
N LEU A 310 8.40 20.19 -23.07
CA LEU A 310 9.72 20.78 -22.94
C LEU A 310 10.33 21.17 -24.29
N PHE A 311 10.17 20.33 -25.31
CA PHE A 311 10.66 20.60 -26.66
C PHE A 311 9.94 21.80 -27.31
N GLN A 312 8.63 21.95 -27.10
CA GLN A 312 7.89 23.13 -27.57
C GLN A 312 8.35 24.42 -26.88
N LYS A 313 8.70 24.36 -25.58
CA LYS A 313 9.30 25.52 -24.89
C LYS A 313 10.63 25.93 -25.52
N THR A 314 11.42 24.99 -26.05
CA THR A 314 12.66 25.27 -26.78
C THR A 314 12.41 25.91 -28.15
N LEU A 315 11.38 25.49 -28.88
CA LEU A 315 11.00 26.08 -30.18
C LEU A 315 10.43 27.50 -30.05
N GLN A 316 9.68 27.79 -28.99
CA GLN A 316 9.11 29.12 -28.75
C GLN A 316 10.17 30.15 -28.33
N SER A 317 11.33 29.73 -27.80
CA SER A 317 12.45 30.64 -27.52
C SER A 317 13.21 31.11 -28.77
N ASP A 318 13.07 30.43 -29.91
CA ASP A 318 13.76 30.75 -31.17
C ASP A 318 12.85 31.41 -32.23
N SER A 319 11.56 31.59 -31.97
CA SER A 319 10.56 32.04 -32.97
C SER A 319 10.52 33.56 -33.22
N SER A 320 11.66 34.25 -33.12
CA SER A 320 11.85 35.58 -33.71
C SER A 320 12.96 35.52 -34.76
N THR A 321 12.83 34.64 -35.74
CA THR A 321 13.76 34.62 -36.88
C THR A 321 13.44 35.75 -37.84
N ILE A 322 14.49 36.38 -38.37
CA ILE A 322 14.45 37.47 -39.37
C ILE A 322 13.48 37.16 -40.53
N GLU A 323 13.35 35.89 -40.91
CA GLU A 323 12.54 35.45 -42.06
C GLU A 323 11.02 35.59 -41.83
N SER A 324 10.58 35.74 -40.59
CA SER A 324 9.15 35.85 -40.22
C SER A 324 8.73 37.26 -39.79
N ASP A 325 9.65 38.23 -39.76
CA ASP A 325 9.35 39.61 -39.40
C ASP A 325 8.52 40.30 -40.51
N PRO A 326 7.27 40.73 -40.23
CA PRO A 326 6.36 41.29 -41.23
C PRO A 326 6.96 42.50 -41.96
N LYS A 327 7.78 43.29 -41.27
CA LYS A 327 8.37 44.52 -41.79
C LYS A 327 9.57 44.23 -42.68
N ILE A 328 10.33 43.18 -42.40
CA ILE A 328 11.41 42.68 -43.28
C ILE A 328 10.82 42.09 -44.56
N ILE A 329 9.75 41.31 -44.46
CA ILE A 329 9.03 40.78 -45.63
C ILE A 329 8.48 41.91 -46.50
N GLU A 330 7.92 42.96 -45.88
CA GLU A 330 7.45 44.15 -46.60
C GLU A 330 8.59 44.87 -47.34
N ILE A 331 9.72 45.12 -46.68
CA ILE A 331 10.89 45.76 -47.29
C ILE A 331 11.45 44.92 -48.44
N LEU A 332 11.50 43.58 -48.30
CA LEU A 332 11.97 42.68 -49.36
C LEU A 332 11.04 42.66 -50.58
N LYS A 333 9.71 42.76 -50.39
CA LYS A 333 8.77 42.92 -51.50
C LYS A 333 8.99 44.25 -52.23
N VAL A 334 9.17 45.35 -51.50
CA VAL A 334 9.48 46.66 -52.10
C VAL A 334 10.80 46.61 -52.87
N LEU A 335 11.83 45.93 -52.33
CA LEU A 335 13.10 45.71 -53.01
C LEU A 335 12.93 44.92 -54.31
N GLN A 336 12.12 43.87 -54.31
CA GLN A 336 11.82 43.05 -55.50
C GLN A 336 11.21 43.89 -56.63
N TYR A 337 10.27 44.77 -56.32
CA TYR A 337 9.71 45.70 -57.31
C TYR A 337 10.76 46.72 -57.80
N ALA A 338 11.54 47.30 -56.88
CA ALA A 338 12.55 48.30 -57.23
C ALA A 338 13.71 47.77 -58.10
N ILE A 339 14.07 46.50 -57.96
CA ILE A 339 15.08 45.81 -58.78
C ILE A 339 14.59 45.64 -60.23
N ASN A 340 13.30 45.36 -60.43
CA ASN A 340 12.72 45.17 -61.76
C ASN A 340 12.53 46.51 -62.53
N GLU A 341 12.44 47.63 -61.83
CA GLU A 341 12.20 48.97 -62.43
C GLU A 341 13.44 49.89 -62.46
N SER A 342 14.64 49.41 -62.14
CA SER A 342 15.88 50.21 -62.10
C SER A 342 15.81 51.43 -61.14
N GLY A 343 15.17 51.25 -59.99
CA GLY A 343 15.01 52.28 -58.97
C GLY A 343 16.21 52.42 -58.01
N LYS A 344 16.08 53.31 -57.01
CA LYS A 344 17.10 53.58 -55.97
C LYS A 344 17.26 52.40 -54.98
N ILE A 345 17.95 51.36 -55.42
CA ILE A 345 18.14 50.12 -54.64
C ILE A 345 18.96 50.36 -53.35
N GLN A 346 19.97 51.23 -53.38
CA GLN A 346 20.84 51.51 -52.23
C GLN A 346 20.10 52.05 -51.00
N GLU A 347 19.12 52.94 -51.17
CA GLU A 347 18.39 53.55 -50.04
C GLU A 347 17.52 52.51 -49.30
N ILE A 348 16.92 51.57 -50.05
CA ILE A 348 16.08 50.50 -49.49
C ILE A 348 16.95 49.46 -48.76
N LEU A 349 18.11 49.11 -49.33
CA LEU A 349 19.08 48.22 -48.67
C LEU A 349 19.61 48.83 -47.36
N ASN A 350 19.93 50.12 -47.34
CA ASN A 350 20.41 50.78 -46.12
C ASN A 350 19.33 50.83 -45.02
N SER A 351 18.06 51.00 -45.40
CA SER A 351 16.93 50.93 -44.47
C SER A 351 16.74 49.53 -43.89
N LEU A 352 16.86 48.49 -44.74
CA LEU A 352 16.80 47.09 -44.31
C LEU A 352 17.93 46.76 -43.32
N VAL A 353 19.16 47.16 -43.65
CA VAL A 353 20.34 46.96 -42.79
C VAL A 353 20.15 47.67 -41.45
N SER A 354 19.75 48.94 -41.45
CA SER A 354 19.53 49.70 -40.20
C SER A 354 18.44 49.07 -39.32
N TYR A 355 17.34 48.59 -39.94
CA TYR A 355 16.25 47.95 -39.20
C TYR A 355 16.69 46.61 -38.57
N ILE A 356 17.47 45.81 -39.31
CA ILE A 356 18.05 44.56 -38.81
C ILE A 356 19.07 44.86 -37.70
N GLU A 357 19.90 45.89 -37.83
CA GLU A 357 20.86 46.28 -36.80
C GLU A 357 20.19 46.83 -35.53
N GLU A 358 19.08 47.55 -35.64
CA GLU A 358 18.36 48.07 -34.46
C GLU A 358 17.52 46.99 -33.74
N ASN A 359 16.92 46.06 -34.49
CA ASN A 359 15.90 45.15 -33.94
C ASN A 359 16.33 43.68 -33.87
N HIS A 360 17.32 43.28 -34.66
CA HIS A 360 17.80 41.89 -34.79
C HIS A 360 19.32 41.77 -34.60
N ALA A 361 20.02 42.84 -34.17
CA ALA A 361 21.42 42.73 -33.79
C ALA A 361 21.61 41.64 -32.73
N PRO A 362 22.71 40.86 -32.79
CA PRO A 362 22.95 39.76 -31.88
C PRO A 362 23.16 40.33 -30.48
N LYS A 363 22.08 40.46 -29.70
CA LYS A 363 22.19 40.51 -28.25
C LYS A 363 22.94 39.24 -27.87
N LYS A 364 24.19 39.39 -27.44
CA LYS A 364 25.03 38.32 -26.90
C LYS A 364 24.14 37.37 -26.09
N MET A 365 23.98 36.15 -26.58
CA MET A 365 23.24 35.07 -25.93
C MET A 365 23.81 34.86 -24.53
N ASN A 366 23.16 35.44 -23.51
CA ASN A 366 23.37 35.10 -22.11
C ASN A 366 22.46 33.95 -21.66
N ASN A 367 21.73 33.30 -22.58
CA ASN A 367 20.85 32.15 -22.29
C ASN A 367 21.50 30.77 -22.45
N LYS A 368 22.84 30.66 -22.52
CA LYS A 368 23.50 29.34 -22.57
C LYS A 368 23.14 28.46 -21.37
N LYS A 369 23.04 29.01 -20.15
CA LYS A 369 22.67 28.23 -18.95
C LYS A 369 21.24 27.66 -19.02
N GLY A 370 20.26 28.43 -19.49
CA GLY A 370 18.88 27.97 -19.59
C GLY A 370 18.67 26.95 -20.71
N LEU A 371 19.34 27.11 -21.85
CA LEU A 371 19.33 26.11 -22.94
C LEU A 371 20.06 24.83 -22.52
N ASP A 372 21.23 24.91 -21.89
CA ASP A 372 21.98 23.73 -21.40
C ASP A 372 21.18 22.95 -20.34
N GLU A 373 20.39 23.61 -19.49
CA GLU A 373 19.49 22.97 -18.53
C GLU A 373 18.28 22.29 -19.20
N VAL A 374 17.69 22.93 -20.22
CA VAL A 374 16.60 22.34 -21.01
C VAL A 374 17.09 21.15 -21.84
N PHE A 375 18.27 21.25 -22.47
CA PHE A 375 18.88 20.13 -23.20
C PHE A 375 19.22 18.97 -22.27
N LYS A 376 19.76 19.23 -21.07
CA LYS A 376 19.95 18.18 -20.05
C LYS A 376 18.61 17.56 -19.60
N GLY A 377 17.55 18.34 -19.47
CA GLY A 377 16.22 17.85 -19.15
C GLY A 377 15.65 16.96 -20.26
N LEU A 378 15.84 17.35 -21.52
CA LEU A 378 15.47 16.55 -22.69
C LEU A 378 16.30 15.26 -22.77
N GLU A 379 17.62 15.31 -22.54
CA GLU A 379 18.49 14.13 -22.50
C GLU A 379 18.08 13.13 -21.40
N GLN A 380 17.70 13.61 -20.22
CA GLN A 380 17.22 12.77 -19.12
C GLN A 380 15.86 12.14 -19.42
N LEU A 381 14.94 12.88 -20.04
CA LEU A 381 13.65 12.33 -20.47
C LEU A 381 13.83 11.33 -21.60
N ASP A 382 14.72 11.60 -22.55
CA ASP A 382 15.02 10.70 -23.65
C ASP A 382 15.63 9.38 -23.14
N GLN A 383 16.56 9.44 -22.18
CA GLN A 383 17.07 8.24 -21.49
C GLN A 383 15.96 7.45 -20.80
N LYS A 384 15.07 8.11 -20.06
CA LYS A 384 13.93 7.44 -19.40
C LYS A 384 12.93 6.85 -20.39
N ILE A 385 12.68 7.53 -21.51
CA ILE A 385 11.83 7.04 -22.60
C ILE A 385 12.46 5.80 -23.24
N ILE A 386 13.77 5.81 -23.49
CA ILE A 386 14.52 4.66 -24.02
C ILE A 386 14.42 3.48 -23.05
N GLU A 387 14.71 3.68 -21.77
CA GLU A 387 14.64 2.63 -20.74
C GLU A 387 13.23 2.03 -20.60
N LEU A 388 12.18 2.86 -20.58
CA LEU A 388 10.79 2.39 -20.51
C LEU A 388 10.34 1.73 -21.80
N SER A 389 10.79 2.23 -22.96
CA SER A 389 10.54 1.61 -24.26
C SER A 389 11.17 0.22 -24.34
N GLU A 390 12.39 0.05 -23.82
CA GLU A 390 13.06 -1.25 -23.72
C GLU A 390 12.31 -2.19 -22.78
N LYS A 391 11.88 -1.74 -21.59
CA LYS A 391 11.07 -2.54 -20.66
C LYS A 391 9.72 -2.94 -21.25
N LEU A 392 9.04 -2.03 -21.95
CA LEU A 392 7.79 -2.30 -22.65
C LEU A 392 8.00 -3.31 -23.77
N ASN A 393 9.05 -3.14 -24.59
CA ASN A 393 9.39 -4.08 -25.65
C ASN A 393 9.73 -5.48 -25.11
N ASN A 394 10.52 -5.56 -24.03
CA ASN A 394 10.84 -6.83 -23.36
C ASN A 394 9.58 -7.51 -22.80
N SER A 395 8.64 -6.74 -22.26
CA SER A 395 7.38 -7.26 -21.72
C SER A 395 6.45 -7.74 -22.84
N ASN A 396 6.36 -7.00 -23.96
CA ASN A 396 5.63 -7.44 -25.17
C ASN A 396 6.24 -8.70 -25.79
N GLN A 397 7.57 -8.81 -25.83
CA GLN A 397 8.26 -10.01 -26.29
C GLN A 397 8.00 -11.20 -25.36
N ARG A 398 7.98 -10.96 -24.04
CA ARG A 398 7.60 -11.96 -23.04
C ARG A 398 6.16 -12.40 -23.20
N GLU A 399 5.21 -11.47 -23.38
CA GLU A 399 3.80 -11.79 -23.62
C GLU A 399 3.64 -12.65 -24.87
N THR A 400 4.29 -12.25 -25.98
CA THR A 400 4.26 -12.99 -27.24
C THR A 400 4.84 -14.40 -27.08
N ARG A 401 5.95 -14.54 -26.34
CA ARG A 401 6.55 -15.84 -26.04
C ARG A 401 5.61 -16.71 -25.20
N VAL A 402 5.07 -16.18 -24.11
CA VAL A 402 4.20 -16.93 -23.18
C VAL A 402 2.88 -17.31 -23.85
N LEU A 403 2.28 -16.43 -24.66
CA LEU A 403 1.09 -16.75 -25.46
C LEU A 403 1.38 -17.85 -26.48
N LYS A 404 2.57 -17.84 -27.10
CA LYS A 404 3.00 -18.90 -28.01
C LYS A 404 3.18 -20.23 -27.26
N GLU A 405 3.85 -20.22 -26.12
CA GLU A 405 4.01 -21.40 -25.25
C GLU A 405 2.65 -21.94 -24.76
N GLN A 406 1.73 -21.07 -24.37
CA GLN A 406 0.35 -21.45 -24.03
C GLN A 406 -0.36 -22.10 -25.22
N THR A 407 -0.28 -21.50 -26.40
CA THR A 407 -0.95 -22.03 -27.60
C THR A 407 -0.36 -23.39 -28.00
N GLU A 408 0.95 -23.56 -27.87
CA GLU A 408 1.64 -24.83 -28.11
C GLU A 408 1.23 -25.89 -27.07
N LEU A 409 1.11 -25.50 -25.79
CA LEU A 409 0.64 -26.38 -24.72
C LEU A 409 -0.85 -26.74 -24.87
N GLU A 410 -1.71 -25.81 -25.27
CA GLU A 410 -3.12 -26.07 -25.58
C GLU A 410 -3.26 -27.03 -26.76
N LYS A 411 -2.42 -26.87 -27.79
CA LYS A 411 -2.33 -27.81 -28.90
C LYS A 411 -1.84 -29.18 -28.41
N HIS A 412 -0.83 -29.22 -27.54
CA HIS A 412 -0.34 -30.47 -26.94
C HIS A 412 -1.42 -31.17 -26.10
N ILE A 413 -2.14 -30.43 -25.27
CA ILE A 413 -3.31 -30.91 -24.51
C ILE A 413 -4.39 -31.42 -25.47
N SER A 414 -4.65 -30.74 -26.59
CA SER A 414 -5.62 -31.21 -27.59
C SER A 414 -5.17 -32.50 -28.26
N THR A 415 -3.87 -32.66 -28.52
CA THR A 415 -3.28 -33.88 -29.07
C THR A 415 -3.32 -35.02 -28.06
N ILE A 416 -2.93 -34.78 -26.79
CA ILE A 416 -3.03 -35.78 -25.71
C ILE A 416 -4.50 -36.19 -25.53
N LYS A 417 -5.43 -35.24 -25.55
CA LYS A 417 -6.88 -35.55 -25.51
C LYS A 417 -7.33 -36.35 -26.72
N ALA A 418 -6.84 -36.05 -27.92
CA ALA A 418 -7.17 -36.79 -29.13
C ALA A 418 -6.55 -38.20 -29.14
N GLU A 419 -5.34 -38.37 -28.60
CA GLU A 419 -4.70 -39.68 -28.44
C GLU A 419 -5.36 -40.49 -27.31
N LEU A 420 -5.75 -39.85 -26.20
CA LEU A 420 -6.60 -40.47 -25.18
C LEU A 420 -7.94 -40.89 -25.77
N LEU A 421 -8.58 -40.03 -26.57
CA LEU A 421 -9.83 -40.35 -27.27
C LEU A 421 -9.65 -41.47 -28.30
N LYS A 422 -8.52 -41.52 -29.03
CA LYS A 422 -8.23 -42.65 -29.93
C LYS A 422 -7.98 -43.93 -29.16
N ILE A 423 -7.24 -43.88 -28.06
CA ILE A 423 -7.05 -45.04 -27.18
C ILE A 423 -8.40 -45.48 -26.60
N GLU A 424 -9.30 -44.55 -26.29
CA GLU A 424 -10.66 -44.81 -25.81
C GLU A 424 -11.57 -45.37 -26.92
N ASP A 425 -11.50 -44.85 -28.16
CA ASP A 425 -12.32 -45.25 -29.32
C ASP A 425 -11.81 -46.55 -29.99
N GLU A 426 -10.50 -46.67 -30.25
CA GLU A 426 -9.86 -47.88 -30.80
C GLU A 426 -9.95 -49.05 -29.83
N ASN A 427 -10.03 -48.72 -28.54
CA ASN A 427 -10.38 -49.67 -27.52
C ASN A 427 -11.77 -49.39 -26.93
N ASP A 428 -12.79 -49.16 -27.75
CA ASP A 428 -14.20 -49.24 -27.32
C ASP A 428 -14.52 -50.60 -26.64
N ASN A 429 -13.68 -51.62 -26.87
CA ASN A 429 -13.67 -52.90 -26.16
C ASN A 429 -12.81 -52.95 -24.86
N PHE A 430 -11.97 -51.96 -24.55
CA PHE A 430 -11.15 -51.81 -23.32
C PHE A 430 -11.96 -51.45 -22.10
N LEU A 431 -12.99 -50.63 -22.27
CA LEU A 431 -13.97 -50.42 -21.22
C LEU A 431 -14.91 -51.63 -21.09
N ASN A 432 -15.12 -52.43 -22.14
CA ASN A 432 -15.85 -53.69 -22.04
C ASN A 432 -15.07 -54.78 -21.28
N SER A 433 -13.73 -54.77 -21.27
CA SER A 433 -12.91 -55.81 -20.63
C SER A 433 -12.43 -55.49 -19.21
N LEU A 434 -12.21 -54.21 -18.85
CA LEU A 434 -11.86 -53.80 -17.48
C LEU A 434 -12.94 -54.14 -16.44
N TYR A 435 -14.19 -54.32 -16.88
CA TYR A 435 -15.34 -54.64 -16.03
C TYR A 435 -15.75 -56.12 -16.06
N ASN A 436 -15.18 -56.93 -16.95
CA ASN A 436 -15.59 -58.34 -17.11
C ASN A 436 -14.88 -59.32 -16.16
N GLU A 437 -13.94 -58.89 -15.31
CA GLU A 437 -13.43 -59.72 -14.21
C GLU A 437 -14.28 -59.67 -12.93
N ARG A 438 -15.34 -58.87 -12.89
CA ARG A 438 -16.33 -58.93 -11.81
C ARG A 438 -17.73 -58.87 -12.41
N GLY A 439 -18.28 -60.06 -12.67
CA GLY A 439 -19.68 -60.28 -13.05
C GLY A 439 -20.74 -59.89 -12.00
N ASP A 440 -20.43 -58.91 -11.15
CA ASP A 440 -21.30 -58.16 -10.24
C ASP A 440 -20.60 -56.79 -10.05
N ASP A 441 -21.06 -55.63 -10.46
CA ASP A 441 -22.28 -55.17 -11.09
C ASP A 441 -21.91 -53.73 -11.55
N ILE A 442 -21.84 -53.41 -12.85
CA ILE A 442 -21.61 -52.01 -13.31
C ILE A 442 -22.67 -51.09 -12.70
N THR A 443 -23.85 -51.65 -12.45
CA THR A 443 -24.93 -51.02 -11.70
C THR A 443 -24.52 -50.64 -10.27
N ASP A 444 -23.71 -51.45 -9.57
CA ASP A 444 -23.17 -51.14 -8.24
C ASP A 444 -22.15 -49.99 -8.30
N LEU A 445 -21.27 -49.93 -9.30
CA LEU A 445 -20.33 -48.81 -9.44
C LEU A 445 -21.06 -47.50 -9.81
N VAL A 446 -21.99 -47.56 -10.75
CA VAL A 446 -22.92 -46.45 -11.06
C VAL A 446 -23.68 -46.04 -9.80
N SER A 447 -24.09 -46.99 -8.96
CA SER A 447 -24.74 -46.70 -7.68
C SER A 447 -23.78 -46.01 -6.69
N ARG A 448 -22.52 -46.43 -6.61
CA ARG A 448 -21.49 -45.80 -5.75
C ARG A 448 -21.16 -44.38 -6.19
N PHE A 449 -21.02 -44.12 -7.49
CA PHE A 449 -20.82 -42.76 -8.02
C PHE A 449 -22.05 -41.89 -7.79
N LYS A 450 -23.27 -42.43 -7.96
CA LYS A 450 -24.50 -41.74 -7.58
C LYS A 450 -24.49 -41.40 -6.08
N VAL A 451 -24.12 -42.35 -5.22
CA VAL A 451 -23.99 -42.13 -3.76
C VAL A 451 -22.89 -41.11 -3.44
N GLN A 452 -21.75 -41.14 -4.13
CA GLN A 452 -20.67 -40.17 -3.95
C GLN A 452 -21.10 -38.75 -4.38
N ILE A 453 -21.76 -38.62 -5.52
CA ILE A 453 -22.32 -37.35 -5.99
C ILE A 453 -23.38 -36.85 -5.02
N GLU A 454 -24.27 -37.71 -4.53
CA GLU A 454 -25.25 -37.34 -3.50
C GLU A 454 -24.57 -36.91 -2.20
N ASN A 455 -23.53 -37.60 -1.74
CA ASN A 455 -22.75 -37.20 -0.57
C ASN A 455 -22.05 -35.84 -0.78
N LEU A 456 -21.50 -35.58 -1.96
CA LEU A 456 -20.89 -34.30 -2.30
C LEU A 456 -21.93 -33.18 -2.39
N LYS A 457 -23.11 -33.45 -2.97
CA LYS A 457 -24.25 -32.53 -2.99
C LYS A 457 -24.75 -32.25 -1.58
N GLU A 458 -24.84 -33.25 -0.72
CA GLU A 458 -25.24 -33.09 0.68
C GLU A 458 -24.23 -32.20 1.44
N LYS A 459 -22.92 -32.49 1.31
CA LYS A 459 -21.86 -31.63 1.88
C LYS A 459 -21.92 -30.20 1.35
N LYS A 460 -22.21 -30.03 0.05
CA LYS A 460 -22.39 -28.70 -0.55
C LYS A 460 -23.62 -27.99 0.01
N GLU A 461 -24.75 -28.67 0.14
CA GLU A 461 -25.96 -28.07 0.73
C GLU A 461 -25.71 -27.68 2.19
N GLN A 462 -25.08 -28.56 2.99
CA GLN A 462 -24.66 -28.22 4.35
C GLN A 462 -23.72 -26.99 4.37
N SER A 463 -22.77 -26.89 3.45
CA SER A 463 -21.89 -25.71 3.34
C SER A 463 -22.68 -24.43 2.99
N LEU A 464 -23.66 -24.54 2.08
CA LEU A 464 -24.56 -23.45 1.70
C LEU A 464 -25.48 -23.03 2.86
N GLU A 465 -26.00 -23.96 3.66
CA GLU A 465 -26.79 -23.68 4.86
C GLU A 465 -25.97 -22.94 5.90
N HIS A 466 -24.77 -23.43 6.24
CA HIS A 466 -23.86 -22.73 7.14
C HIS A 466 -23.46 -21.35 6.61
N LYS A 467 -23.29 -21.20 5.30
CA LYS A 467 -23.02 -19.91 4.65
C LYS A 467 -24.22 -18.96 4.78
N ARG A 468 -25.45 -19.44 4.56
CA ARG A 468 -26.68 -18.66 4.75
C ARG A 468 -26.83 -18.21 6.20
N ALA A 469 -26.60 -19.11 7.16
CA ALA A 469 -26.64 -18.81 8.60
C ALA A 469 -25.59 -17.75 9.00
N THR A 470 -24.32 -17.95 8.59
CA THR A 470 -23.23 -16.99 8.85
C THR A 470 -23.52 -15.62 8.23
N LYS A 471 -24.08 -15.58 7.02
CA LYS A 471 -24.50 -14.33 6.35
C LYS A 471 -25.64 -13.63 7.10
N ALA A 472 -26.60 -14.39 7.65
CA ALA A 472 -27.68 -13.84 8.44
C ALA A 472 -27.18 -13.22 9.75
N GLU A 473 -26.18 -13.83 10.41
CA GLU A 473 -25.53 -13.27 11.59
C GLU A 473 -24.75 -11.99 11.26
N LEU A 474 -23.96 -11.98 10.17
CA LEU A 474 -23.27 -10.76 9.71
C LEU A 474 -24.24 -9.61 9.44
N LYS A 475 -25.37 -9.88 8.78
CA LYS A 475 -26.41 -8.85 8.54
C LYS A 475 -26.99 -8.27 9.83
N LYS A 476 -27.09 -9.05 10.91
CA LYS A 476 -27.53 -8.53 12.22
C LYS A 476 -26.49 -7.56 12.78
N LEU A 477 -25.21 -7.91 12.68
CA LEU A 477 -24.11 -7.06 13.12
C LEU A 477 -24.01 -5.77 12.29
N GLU A 478 -24.17 -5.85 10.97
CA GLU A 478 -24.20 -4.68 10.08
C GLU A 478 -25.35 -3.73 10.42
N LYS A 479 -26.54 -4.27 10.72
CA LYS A 479 -27.68 -3.46 11.16
C LYS A 479 -27.39 -2.75 12.48
N ASN A 480 -26.72 -3.42 13.41
CA ASN A 480 -26.33 -2.82 14.69
C ASN A 480 -25.29 -1.71 14.46
N LEU A 481 -24.25 -1.98 13.67
CA LEU A 481 -23.23 -0.98 13.32
C LEU A 481 -23.87 0.26 12.69
N LYS A 482 -24.82 0.08 11.76
CA LYS A 482 -25.54 1.20 11.15
C LYS A 482 -26.25 2.06 12.21
N GLY A 483 -26.93 1.45 13.17
CA GLY A 483 -27.59 2.17 14.25
C GLY A 483 -26.61 2.92 15.16
N PHE A 484 -25.48 2.30 15.50
CA PHE A 484 -24.45 2.97 16.30
C PHE A 484 -23.78 4.13 15.56
N TYR A 485 -23.46 3.94 14.27
CA TYR A 485 -22.90 4.99 13.44
C TYR A 485 -23.85 6.19 13.33
N GLN A 486 -25.15 5.96 13.09
CA GLN A 486 -26.15 7.03 13.04
C GLN A 486 -26.18 7.89 14.31
N ASN A 487 -26.02 7.27 15.48
CA ASN A 487 -25.94 8.01 16.75
C ASN A 487 -24.61 8.76 16.91
N ALA A 488 -23.54 8.27 16.31
CA ALA A 488 -22.21 8.87 16.38
C ALA A 488 -21.98 9.95 15.31
N GLU A 489 -22.79 9.95 14.24
CA GLU A 489 -22.69 10.81 13.07
C GLU A 489 -22.70 12.29 13.45
N GLU A 490 -23.61 12.69 14.34
CA GLU A 490 -23.75 14.05 14.87
C GLU A 490 -22.46 14.61 15.48
N ARG A 491 -21.60 13.71 16.00
CA ARG A 491 -20.31 14.09 16.58
C ARG A 491 -19.15 13.85 15.63
N PHE A 492 -19.16 12.76 14.88
CA PHE A 492 -18.04 12.34 14.06
C PHE A 492 -17.89 13.14 12.77
N ILE A 493 -18.98 13.43 12.06
CA ILE A 493 -18.90 14.17 10.80
C ILE A 493 -18.33 15.58 11.02
N PRO A 494 -18.78 16.37 12.02
CA PRO A 494 -18.19 17.68 12.28
C PRO A 494 -16.69 17.63 12.58
N LEU A 495 -16.22 16.62 13.32
CA LEU A 495 -14.79 16.44 13.61
C LEU A 495 -13.98 16.17 12.34
N PHE A 496 -14.49 15.31 11.46
CA PHE A 496 -13.84 15.06 10.18
C PHE A 496 -13.80 16.33 9.32
N ASN A 497 -14.93 17.01 9.19
CA ASN A 497 -15.02 18.22 8.39
C ASN A 497 -14.09 19.33 8.92
N GLU A 498 -13.97 19.50 10.24
CA GLU A 498 -13.05 20.46 10.85
C GLU A 498 -11.60 20.27 10.35
N TYR A 499 -11.08 19.04 10.39
CA TYR A 499 -9.72 18.74 9.93
C TYR A 499 -9.60 18.81 8.41
N ALA A 500 -10.56 18.23 7.70
CA ALA A 500 -10.50 18.08 6.26
C ALA A 500 -10.70 19.42 5.53
N GLU A 501 -11.58 20.30 6.05
CA GLU A 501 -11.78 21.67 5.56
C GLU A 501 -10.57 22.56 5.85
N SER A 502 -9.91 22.40 7.02
CA SER A 502 -8.67 23.13 7.33
C SER A 502 -7.61 22.90 6.24
N PHE A 503 -7.53 21.68 5.72
CA PHE A 503 -6.61 21.33 4.65
C PHE A 503 -7.13 21.67 3.24
N ILE A 504 -8.28 21.16 2.83
CA ILE A 504 -8.77 21.30 1.45
C ILE A 504 -9.40 22.69 1.21
N GLY A 505 -10.11 23.24 2.19
CA GLY A 505 -10.91 24.46 2.03
C GLY A 505 -12.16 24.28 1.16
N LEU A 506 -12.69 23.06 1.07
CA LEU A 506 -13.94 22.73 0.38
C LEU A 506 -14.88 22.03 1.35
N GLU A 507 -16.19 22.15 1.11
CA GLU A 507 -17.19 21.39 1.85
C GLU A 507 -17.09 19.90 1.51
N LEU A 508 -17.03 19.08 2.56
CA LEU A 508 -16.86 17.64 2.48
C LEU A 508 -17.98 16.95 3.23
N ASN A 509 -18.40 15.80 2.72
CA ASN A 509 -19.38 14.95 3.39
C ASN A 509 -18.90 13.50 3.36
N ILE A 510 -19.23 12.75 4.40
CA ILE A 510 -18.98 11.31 4.47
C ILE A 510 -20.31 10.58 4.64
N TRP A 511 -20.48 9.49 3.89
CA TRP A 511 -21.66 8.64 3.99
C TRP A 511 -21.29 7.20 4.35
N LEU A 512 -22.00 6.62 5.31
CA LEU A 512 -21.92 5.18 5.56
C LEU A 512 -22.66 4.42 4.46
N GLN A 513 -21.96 3.55 3.73
CA GLN A 513 -22.47 2.81 2.59
C GLN A 513 -22.33 1.30 2.82
N SER A 514 -23.39 0.53 2.56
CA SER A 514 -23.34 -0.93 2.52
C SER A 514 -22.90 -1.42 1.14
N TYR A 515 -22.13 -2.50 1.10
CA TYR A 515 -21.74 -3.22 -0.12
C TYR A 515 -21.83 -4.74 0.10
N ASP A 516 -21.62 -5.55 -0.94
CA ASP A 516 -21.89 -7.00 -0.92
C ASP A 516 -21.19 -7.81 0.19
N LYS A 517 -20.08 -7.28 0.73
CA LYS A 517 -19.27 -7.96 1.74
C LYS A 517 -19.16 -7.19 3.06
N GLY A 518 -19.86 -6.06 3.21
CA GLY A 518 -19.72 -5.25 4.42
C GLY A 518 -20.23 -3.81 4.35
N MET A 519 -19.66 -2.96 5.21
CA MET A 519 -19.91 -1.52 5.26
C MET A 519 -18.62 -0.69 5.12
N THR A 520 -18.69 0.46 4.47
CA THR A 520 -17.57 1.39 4.27
C THR A 520 -18.04 2.83 4.37
N LEU A 521 -17.10 3.76 4.39
CA LEU A 521 -17.36 5.19 4.23
C LEU A 521 -17.11 5.60 2.78
N ASP A 522 -18.07 6.31 2.18
CA ASP A 522 -17.92 6.97 0.88
C ASP A 522 -17.67 8.47 1.13
N LEU A 523 -16.63 9.02 0.50
CA LEU A 523 -16.33 10.45 0.52
C LEU A 523 -17.11 11.18 -0.57
N GLU A 524 -17.63 12.36 -0.25
CA GLU A 524 -18.28 13.27 -1.17
C GLU A 524 -17.62 14.65 -1.10
N VAL A 525 -17.26 15.19 -2.26
CA VAL A 525 -16.57 16.48 -2.40
C VAL A 525 -17.35 17.32 -3.40
N ASN A 526 -17.86 18.49 -2.99
CA ASN A 526 -18.73 19.36 -3.80
C ASN A 526 -19.87 18.58 -4.49
N ASP A 527 -20.71 17.92 -3.70
CA ASP A 527 -21.87 17.12 -4.16
C ASP A 527 -21.55 15.96 -5.12
N THR A 528 -20.26 15.59 -5.26
CA THR A 528 -19.81 14.51 -6.13
C THR A 528 -19.11 13.43 -5.31
N ARG A 529 -19.67 12.21 -5.33
CA ARG A 529 -19.07 11.05 -4.65
C ARG A 529 -17.74 10.64 -5.28
N ARG A 530 -16.71 10.52 -4.45
CA ARG A 530 -15.36 10.10 -4.80
C ARG A 530 -15.11 8.68 -4.31
N LYS A 531 -15.58 7.70 -5.10
CA LYS A 531 -15.47 6.27 -4.76
C LYS A 531 -14.07 5.71 -4.91
N GLU A 532 -13.31 6.25 -5.86
CA GLU A 532 -11.99 5.74 -6.21
C GLU A 532 -10.92 6.77 -5.88
N ALA A 533 -9.80 6.31 -5.33
CA ALA A 533 -8.75 7.21 -4.84
C ALA A 533 -8.26 8.17 -5.94
N HIS A 534 -8.05 7.69 -7.17
CA HIS A 534 -7.54 8.50 -8.31
C HIS A 534 -8.43 9.69 -8.74
N GLN A 535 -9.62 9.85 -8.16
CA GLN A 535 -10.52 10.98 -8.43
C GLN A 535 -10.13 12.27 -7.68
N LEU A 536 -9.05 12.23 -6.91
CA LEU A 536 -8.45 13.34 -6.15
C LEU A 536 -6.93 13.40 -6.40
N SER A 537 -6.31 14.55 -6.17
CA SER A 537 -4.85 14.68 -6.25
C SER A 537 -4.15 13.85 -5.17
N GLU A 538 -2.86 13.57 -5.34
CA GLU A 538 -2.08 12.81 -4.36
C GLU A 538 -2.11 13.42 -2.95
N SER A 539 -1.76 14.70 -2.83
CA SER A 539 -1.84 15.44 -1.58
C SER A 539 -3.24 15.43 -0.97
N GLN A 540 -4.29 15.63 -1.77
CA GLN A 540 -5.67 15.57 -1.28
C GLN A 540 -5.99 14.22 -0.64
N ARG A 541 -5.62 13.12 -1.29
CA ARG A 541 -5.91 11.77 -0.80
C ARG A 541 -5.22 11.49 0.53
N TYR A 542 -3.96 11.87 0.64
CA TYR A 542 -3.16 11.61 1.85
C TYR A 542 -3.68 12.41 3.04
N PHE A 543 -3.88 13.71 2.87
CA PHE A 543 -4.30 14.56 3.99
C PHE A 543 -5.76 14.38 4.37
N LEU A 544 -6.65 13.98 3.44
CA LEU A 544 -7.98 13.53 3.80
C LEU A 544 -7.96 12.25 4.64
N ASP A 545 -7.10 11.29 4.29
CA ASP A 545 -6.95 10.06 5.07
C ASP A 545 -6.37 10.34 6.46
N ILE A 546 -5.41 11.28 6.56
CA ILE A 546 -4.89 11.74 7.86
C ILE A 546 -5.99 12.44 8.67
N ALA A 547 -6.80 13.31 8.05
CA ALA A 547 -7.94 13.96 8.70
C ALA A 547 -8.97 12.93 9.22
N LEU A 548 -9.24 11.87 8.45
CA LEU A 548 -10.07 10.75 8.90
C LEU A 548 -9.49 10.07 10.14
N ARG A 549 -8.19 9.78 10.15
CA ARG A 549 -7.52 9.16 11.30
C ARG A 549 -7.58 10.06 12.53
N MET A 550 -7.32 11.36 12.37
CA MET A 550 -7.45 12.36 13.43
C MET A 550 -8.88 12.40 13.99
N ALA A 551 -9.90 12.44 13.14
CA ALA A 551 -11.30 12.45 13.55
C ALA A 551 -11.70 11.16 14.26
N LEU A 552 -11.24 10.00 13.79
CA LEU A 552 -11.45 8.70 14.45
C LEU A 552 -10.81 8.69 15.85
N ILE A 553 -9.54 9.10 15.95
CA ILE A 553 -8.79 9.18 17.20
C ILE A 553 -9.49 10.12 18.19
N GLU A 554 -9.91 11.31 17.75
CA GLU A 554 -10.59 12.28 18.59
C GLU A 554 -11.98 11.79 19.04
N HIS A 555 -12.71 11.12 18.15
CA HIS A 555 -14.00 10.54 18.46
C HIS A 555 -13.89 9.49 19.58
N ALA A 556 -12.92 8.59 19.47
CA ALA A 556 -12.84 7.38 20.27
C ALA A 556 -11.84 7.40 21.43
N SER A 557 -10.89 8.34 21.47
CA SER A 557 -9.85 8.40 22.51
C SER A 557 -9.61 9.81 23.06
N SER A 558 -9.25 9.92 24.34
CA SER A 558 -8.99 11.22 24.98
C SER A 558 -7.60 11.77 24.70
N LYS A 559 -6.62 10.89 24.59
CA LYS A 559 -5.21 11.19 24.28
C LYS A 559 -4.63 10.02 23.49
N CYS A 560 -3.67 10.31 22.62
CA CYS A 560 -2.99 9.34 21.78
C CYS A 560 -1.74 9.99 21.17
N SER A 561 -0.72 9.20 20.84
CA SER A 561 0.31 9.56 19.88
C SER A 561 -0.12 9.12 18.47
N LEU A 562 -0.19 10.07 17.53
CA LEU A 562 -0.34 9.79 16.10
C LEU A 562 1.02 9.95 15.43
N MET A 563 1.48 8.89 14.77
CA MET A 563 2.74 8.86 14.03
C MET A 563 2.50 9.21 12.56
N ILE A 564 3.28 10.15 12.01
CA ILE A 564 3.14 10.58 10.61
C ILE A 564 4.51 10.67 9.95
N ASP A 565 4.74 9.82 8.95
CA ASP A 565 5.78 10.08 7.96
C ASP A 565 5.21 11.03 6.92
N THR A 566 5.65 12.29 6.94
CA THR A 566 4.95 13.35 6.22
C THR A 566 5.13 13.21 4.71
N PRO A 567 4.05 13.17 3.91
CA PRO A 567 4.15 13.03 2.46
C PRO A 567 4.41 14.38 1.77
N GLU A 568 5.41 15.13 2.25
CA GLU A 568 5.71 16.51 1.82
C GLU A 568 6.05 16.60 0.32
N GLY A 569 6.62 15.53 -0.25
CA GLY A 569 6.92 15.48 -1.69
C GLY A 569 5.67 15.58 -2.60
N SER A 570 4.47 15.49 -2.04
CA SER A 570 3.19 15.64 -2.75
C SER A 570 2.56 17.03 -2.62
N LEU A 571 3.10 17.90 -1.75
CA LEU A 571 2.51 19.20 -1.42
C LEU A 571 3.15 20.35 -2.20
N ASP A 572 2.35 21.39 -2.45
CA ASP A 572 2.86 22.72 -2.78
C ASP A 572 2.91 23.60 -1.53
N ILE A 573 3.58 24.75 -1.65
CA ILE A 573 3.77 25.73 -0.56
C ILE A 573 2.45 26.15 0.11
N ALA A 574 1.36 26.29 -0.65
CA ALA A 574 0.09 26.74 -0.09
C ALA A 574 -0.60 25.63 0.73
N TYR A 575 -0.53 24.38 0.26
CA TYR A 575 -1.05 23.23 1.00
C TYR A 575 -0.16 22.82 2.18
N GLU A 576 1.15 23.07 2.13
CA GLU A 576 2.05 22.88 3.28
C GLU A 576 1.62 23.72 4.49
N ASN A 577 1.31 25.00 4.27
CA ASN A 577 0.85 25.87 5.36
C ASN A 577 -0.48 25.37 5.96
N LYS A 578 -1.44 24.99 5.11
CA LYS A 578 -2.72 24.43 5.58
C LYS A 578 -2.56 23.11 6.34
N ALA A 579 -1.69 22.22 5.86
CA ALA A 579 -1.35 20.98 6.55
C ALA A 579 -0.72 21.26 7.92
N GLY A 580 0.18 22.24 8.02
CA GLY A 580 0.82 22.63 9.27
C GLY A 580 -0.18 23.14 10.29
N LYS A 581 -1.14 23.95 9.84
CA LYS A 581 -2.25 24.40 10.67
C LYS A 581 -3.12 23.24 11.15
N MET A 582 -3.53 22.33 10.25
CA MET A 582 -4.33 21.15 10.60
C MET A 582 -3.65 20.30 11.70
N PHE A 583 -2.34 20.12 11.60
CA PHE A 583 -1.54 19.41 12.61
C PHE A 583 -1.45 20.18 13.93
N ALA A 584 -1.21 21.48 13.89
CA ALA A 584 -1.21 22.32 15.08
C ALA A 584 -2.58 22.29 15.80
N ASP A 585 -3.68 22.33 15.06
CA ASP A 585 -5.05 22.27 15.62
C ASP A 585 -5.32 20.93 16.34
N PHE A 586 -4.87 19.81 15.76
CA PHE A 586 -4.94 18.49 16.42
C PHE A 586 -4.10 18.45 17.71
N SER A 587 -2.89 18.99 17.66
CA SER A 587 -1.99 19.09 18.82
C SER A 587 -2.58 19.97 19.93
N ALA A 588 -3.19 21.11 19.57
CA ALA A 588 -3.81 22.04 20.52
C ALA A 588 -4.99 21.43 21.30
N LYS A 589 -5.65 20.41 20.74
CA LYS A 589 -6.68 19.61 21.41
C LYS A 589 -6.12 18.58 22.41
N GLY A 590 -4.80 18.50 22.57
CA GLY A 590 -4.12 17.66 23.56
C GLY A 590 -3.74 16.26 23.07
N TYR A 591 -3.80 16.02 21.76
CA TYR A 591 -3.24 14.82 21.13
C TYR A 591 -1.77 15.06 20.78
N GLN A 592 -0.98 13.99 20.75
CA GLN A 592 0.44 14.09 20.42
C GLN A 592 0.67 13.71 18.96
N LEU A 593 1.49 14.50 18.28
CA LEU A 593 2.00 14.21 16.94
C LEU A 593 3.48 13.84 17.01
N LEU A 594 3.81 12.68 16.47
CA LEU A 594 5.19 12.23 16.28
C LEU A 594 5.43 12.12 14.79
N MET A 595 6.22 13.01 14.23
CA MET A 595 6.37 13.09 12.79
C MET A 595 7.81 13.06 12.32
N THR A 596 7.98 12.61 11.08
CA THR A 596 9.22 12.72 10.34
C THR A 596 9.04 13.60 9.13
N ALA A 597 9.97 14.53 8.92
CA ALA A 597 9.86 15.57 7.90
C ALA A 597 11.18 15.81 7.15
N ASN A 598 11.10 16.33 5.94
CA ASN A 598 12.22 16.81 5.15
C ASN A 598 12.50 18.28 5.48
N ILE A 599 13.77 18.57 5.72
CA ILE A 599 14.18 19.89 6.23
C ILE A 599 14.29 20.98 5.16
N ASN A 600 14.49 20.60 3.88
CA ASN A 600 15.04 21.51 2.87
C ASN A 600 14.14 22.67 2.40
N SER A 601 12.85 22.72 2.78
CA SER A 601 11.94 23.82 2.43
C SER A 601 10.55 23.70 3.08
N SER A 602 10.45 23.20 4.31
CA SER A 602 9.15 22.82 4.87
C SER A 602 8.43 24.03 5.48
N GLU A 603 7.61 24.71 4.68
CA GLU A 603 6.64 25.70 5.19
C GLU A 603 5.65 25.03 6.15
N LEU A 604 5.45 23.72 6.00
CA LEU A 604 4.77 22.86 6.96
C LEU A 604 5.40 22.97 8.35
N LEU A 605 6.71 22.74 8.49
CA LEU A 605 7.40 22.84 9.79
C LEU A 605 7.40 24.26 10.34
N LYS A 606 7.55 25.28 9.50
CA LYS A 606 7.48 26.69 9.93
C LYS A 606 6.11 27.03 10.49
N GLU A 607 5.04 26.60 9.84
CA GLU A 607 3.68 26.86 10.30
C GLU A 607 3.38 26.12 11.61
N ILE A 608 3.82 24.86 11.75
CA ILE A 608 3.69 24.13 13.03
C ILE A 608 4.48 24.84 14.14
N ALA A 609 5.74 25.21 13.87
CA ALA A 609 6.60 25.92 14.82
C ALA A 609 5.98 27.24 15.28
N LYS A 610 5.40 27.99 14.35
CA LYS A 610 4.72 29.27 14.63
C LYS A 610 3.51 29.10 15.55
N ASN A 611 2.73 28.03 15.37
CA ASN A 611 1.53 27.79 16.17
C ASN A 611 1.82 27.09 17.51
N CYS A 612 2.76 26.15 17.55
CA CYS A 612 3.06 25.35 18.74
C CYS A 612 4.11 26.00 19.65
N LYS A 613 5.02 26.80 19.09
CA LYS A 613 6.15 27.43 19.77
C LYS A 613 7.07 26.42 20.48
N ASN A 614 8.10 26.91 21.16
CA ASN A 614 9.02 26.05 21.90
C ASN A 614 8.31 25.26 23.01
N ASP A 615 7.24 25.77 23.63
CA ASP A 615 6.53 25.01 24.68
C ASP A 615 5.74 23.80 24.14
N GLY A 616 5.35 23.82 22.86
CA GLY A 616 4.53 22.77 22.24
C GLY A 616 5.26 21.87 21.24
N MET A 617 6.45 22.25 20.76
CA MET A 617 7.16 21.49 19.72
C MET A 617 8.62 21.19 20.07
N ILE A 618 9.07 19.98 19.73
CA ILE A 618 10.47 19.55 19.70
C ILE A 618 10.87 19.32 18.24
N LEU A 619 11.96 19.94 17.80
CA LEU A 619 12.59 19.69 16.52
C LEU A 619 13.92 18.96 16.75
N GLU A 620 14.01 17.71 16.29
CA GLU A 620 15.19 16.87 16.42
C GLU A 620 15.93 16.80 15.09
N ARG A 621 17.25 17.06 15.14
CA ARG A 621 18.13 17.17 13.97
C ARG A 621 18.73 15.83 13.58
N MET A 622 18.17 15.15 12.57
CA MET A 622 18.63 13.81 12.19
C MET A 622 20.05 13.78 11.59
N ILE A 623 20.58 14.92 11.14
CA ILE A 623 21.93 15.02 10.57
C ILE A 623 23.05 14.59 11.53
N TYR A 624 22.77 14.58 12.85
CA TYR A 624 23.72 14.14 13.88
C TYR A 624 23.66 12.64 14.18
N TRP A 625 22.71 11.91 13.62
CA TRP A 625 22.52 10.48 13.92
C TRP A 625 23.30 9.58 12.96
N THR A 626 23.50 9.99 11.72
CA THR A 626 24.16 9.17 10.69
C THR A 626 25.10 9.99 9.81
N THR A 627 25.97 9.29 9.07
CA THR A 627 26.88 9.89 8.10
C THR A 627 26.11 10.37 6.87
N LEU A 628 26.34 11.62 6.48
CA LEU A 628 25.75 12.20 5.28
C LEU A 628 26.44 11.63 4.02
N SER A 629 25.66 11.40 2.97
CA SER A 629 26.19 11.06 1.65
C SER A 629 26.88 12.26 1.00
N GLN A 630 27.70 12.04 -0.02
CA GLN A 630 28.43 13.12 -0.71
C GLN A 630 27.48 14.23 -1.21
N VAL A 631 26.33 13.84 -1.77
CA VAL A 631 25.29 14.78 -2.26
C VAL A 631 24.66 15.58 -1.11
N GLN A 632 24.54 14.99 0.07
CA GLN A 632 23.99 15.65 1.25
C GLN A 632 25.02 16.61 1.89
N ILE A 633 26.31 16.26 1.89
CA ILE A 633 27.40 17.12 2.38
C ILE A 633 27.45 18.42 1.58
N GLU A 634 27.28 18.34 0.25
CA GLU A 634 27.21 19.53 -0.63
C GLU A 634 26.05 20.48 -0.26
N LEU A 635 25.00 19.98 0.40
CA LEU A 635 23.83 20.73 0.83
C LEU A 635 23.79 21.00 2.35
N GLU A 636 24.82 20.61 3.11
CA GLU A 636 24.82 20.66 4.57
C GLU A 636 24.59 22.08 5.10
N SER A 637 25.25 23.09 4.51
CA SER A 637 25.04 24.49 4.90
C SER A 637 23.61 24.98 4.67
N LYS A 638 22.91 24.47 3.64
CA LYS A 638 21.50 24.82 3.39
C LYS A 638 20.58 24.12 4.40
N ILE A 639 20.88 22.86 4.71
CA ILE A 639 20.16 22.08 5.71
C ILE A 639 20.27 22.75 7.09
N GLU A 640 21.48 23.12 7.50
CA GLU A 640 21.74 23.85 8.75
C GLU A 640 21.01 25.20 8.77
N GLY A 641 21.02 25.95 7.66
CA GLY A 641 20.25 27.19 7.54
C GLY A 641 18.75 27.00 7.74
N ALA A 642 18.17 25.95 7.17
CA ALA A 642 16.75 25.64 7.31
C ALA A 642 16.37 25.24 8.75
N TYR A 643 17.23 24.48 9.45
CA TYR A 643 17.01 24.21 10.88
C TYR A 643 17.01 25.49 11.71
N ASN A 644 18.00 26.36 11.50
CA ASN A 644 18.12 27.60 12.26
C ASN A 644 16.91 28.51 12.06
N GLU A 645 16.37 28.60 10.83
CA GLU A 645 15.15 29.38 10.55
C GLU A 645 13.94 28.85 11.35
N ILE A 646 13.74 27.53 11.40
CA ILE A 646 12.62 26.93 12.15
C ILE A 646 12.82 27.11 13.66
N GLU A 647 14.04 26.94 14.15
CA GLU A 647 14.39 27.15 15.57
C GLU A 647 14.23 28.62 15.99
N GLU A 648 14.56 29.57 15.12
CA GLU A 648 14.27 30.99 15.36
C GLU A 648 12.75 31.23 15.50
N ILE A 649 11.93 30.62 14.64
CA ILE A 649 10.46 30.71 14.74
C ILE A 649 9.94 30.05 16.04
N LEU A 650 10.50 28.90 16.44
CA LEU A 650 10.14 28.22 17.69
C LEU A 650 10.44 29.07 18.91
N ASN A 651 11.55 29.81 18.89
CA ASN A 651 12.01 30.65 19.99
C ASN A 651 11.45 32.08 19.95
N SER A 652 10.82 32.49 18.85
CA SER A 652 10.07 33.74 18.73
C SER A 652 8.73 33.69 19.46
#